data_AF-A0A1W1V8K1-F1
#
_entry.id   AF-A0A1W1V8K1-F1
#
_cell.length_a   1.000
_cell.length_b   1.000
_cell.length_c   1.000
_cell.angle_alpha   90.00
_cell.angle_beta   90.00
_cell.angle_gamma   90.00
#
_symmetry.space_group_name_H-M   'P 1'
#
loop_
_entity.id
_entity.type
_entity.pdbx_description
1 polymer ?
#
loop_
_entity_poly.entity_id
_entity_poly.type
_entity_poly.pdbx_seq_one_letter_code
_entity_poly.pdbx_strand_id
1 'polypeptide(L)'
;MSRPEQSRAASDRLELWAGVEPTVSRVGDETMDQLVLGGFHERLDDLDRLASLGITALRFPLLWERTAPDGLEQAQWSWAETRLKRLEELGVEPILGLVHHGSGPFSTHLLDPGFPAGVAAYARAVAERYPHLTAYTPINEPLTTARFSALYGHWYPHARDERSFWKALMHQLQATVLAMREIRAVNPAARLIQTEDLGRVSATPELQHQADFENERRWLTYDLLLGRVDHTHPVWSYLLWAGATEEEVGWFAENPCPPDLLGLNVYVTSERFLDGHVHRYPPHTHGGNGRQRYADVEAVRARGDFIGGAETRLREAHARYGLPMAITEVHLGCTREEQLRWLLETWRGAERVRKEGADVRAITTWAAFGAYEWNSLLTRRQGHYESGLWDVRAPQAQIHPGQPVTPRPTALATLARELATGQTPSHPVLAGPGWWRRSERLLFTPYGPVQAETPVGRPLLITGKTGTLGMAMAHACELRGLPYRLLSRQELDITDPGAVARALEQHDPWAVVNTAGYVRVDEAEDDPRNGHENMDGPRLLAQACAETGVRLVTFSSDLVFDGTLGRPYVESDAPHPLNAYGRSKLAAEREVLSRMPEALVIRTSAFFGPWDPHNFAAFVRRELLADRRVRVAADQVVSPTYVPDLTRGVLELLIDGESGVWHLANDGAVSWADFARQVAQVLDLDPGLVEAVPGAELGQRAARPAYSVLSSERGALMPTFVSALLHWSHHAHVPDEEELAAD
;
A
#
# COMPACT_ATOMS: atom_id res chain seq x y z
N MET A 1 47.80 -11.68 -7.12
CA MET A 1 47.23 -12.82 -6.38
C MET A 1 45.79 -12.98 -6.83
N SER A 2 45.56 -13.94 -7.71
CA SER A 2 44.26 -14.29 -8.29
C SER A 2 43.34 -14.85 -7.20
N ARG A 3 42.21 -14.19 -6.95
CA ARG A 3 41.08 -14.80 -6.22
C ARG A 3 40.45 -15.85 -7.14
N PRO A 4 40.10 -17.05 -6.66
CA PRO A 4 39.48 -18.06 -7.50
C PRO A 4 38.07 -17.62 -7.89
N GLU A 5 37.69 -17.89 -9.15
CA GLU A 5 36.31 -17.89 -9.63
C GLU A 5 35.48 -18.85 -8.75
N GLN A 6 34.79 -18.29 -7.76
CA GLN A 6 33.63 -18.95 -7.17
C GLN A 6 32.43 -18.53 -7.99
N SER A 7 32.05 -19.38 -8.95
CA SER A 7 30.64 -19.56 -9.28
C SER A 7 29.91 -19.68 -7.94
N ARG A 8 29.09 -18.68 -7.57
CA ARG A 8 28.21 -18.77 -6.39
C ARG A 8 27.33 -20.00 -6.64
N ALA A 9 27.71 -21.14 -6.04
CA ALA A 9 26.83 -22.28 -5.89
C ALA A 9 25.50 -21.74 -5.33
N ALA A 10 24.37 -22.30 -5.76
CA ALA A 10 23.06 -21.90 -5.25
C ALA A 10 23.15 -21.82 -3.72
N SER A 11 22.97 -20.62 -3.17
CA SER A 11 22.92 -20.43 -1.72
C SER A 11 21.89 -21.41 -1.17
N ASP A 12 22.23 -22.18 -0.13
CA ASP A 12 21.29 -23.12 0.49
C ASP A 12 20.01 -22.41 0.99
N ARG A 13 20.06 -21.09 1.18
CA ARG A 13 18.92 -20.26 1.60
C ARG A 13 18.39 -19.35 0.51
N LEU A 14 17.09 -19.09 0.57
CA LEU A 14 16.43 -18.04 -0.19
C LEU A 14 16.87 -16.69 0.34
N GLU A 15 17.33 -15.81 -0.55
CA GLU A 15 17.78 -14.47 -0.19
C GLU A 15 16.62 -13.48 -0.12
N LEU A 16 16.77 -12.49 0.77
CA LEU A 16 15.92 -11.31 0.76
C LEU A 16 16.68 -10.16 0.09
N TRP A 17 16.06 -9.57 -0.93
CA TRP A 17 16.47 -8.30 -1.51
C TRP A 17 15.48 -7.20 -1.10
N ALA A 18 15.88 -5.94 -1.23
CA ALA A 18 14.94 -4.82 -1.17
C ALA A 18 14.93 -4.05 -2.48
N GLY A 19 13.84 -3.35 -2.75
CA GLY A 19 13.72 -2.40 -3.86
C GLY A 19 12.95 -1.18 -3.42
N VAL A 20 13.41 -0.01 -3.83
CA VAL A 20 12.64 1.24 -3.75
C VAL A 20 11.80 1.37 -5.02
N GLU A 21 10.71 2.13 -4.97
CA GLU A 21 9.99 2.58 -6.17
C GLU A 21 10.77 3.75 -6.80
N PRO A 22 11.39 3.59 -7.98
CA PRO A 22 12.26 4.62 -8.55
C PRO A 22 11.68 5.31 -9.79
N THR A 23 10.46 4.98 -10.19
CA THR A 23 9.89 5.42 -11.46
C THR A 23 9.92 6.93 -11.62
N VAL A 24 10.45 7.37 -12.76
CA VAL A 24 10.34 8.75 -13.27
C VAL A 24 9.38 8.72 -14.45
N SER A 25 8.10 8.89 -14.18
CA SER A 25 7.06 8.81 -15.21
C SER A 25 6.75 10.17 -15.80
N ARG A 26 6.61 10.21 -17.13
CA ARG A 26 6.12 11.36 -17.91
C ARG A 26 4.67 11.07 -18.32
N VAL A 27 3.75 11.90 -17.86
CA VAL A 27 2.32 11.82 -18.20
C VAL A 27 1.81 13.19 -18.61
N GLY A 28 1.42 13.34 -19.88
CA GLY A 28 1.12 14.65 -20.45
C GLY A 28 2.36 15.55 -20.38
N ASP A 29 2.18 16.76 -19.87
CA ASP A 29 3.26 17.74 -19.69
C ASP A 29 3.94 17.63 -18.31
N GLU A 30 3.56 16.64 -17.51
CA GLU A 30 3.99 16.50 -16.13
C GLU A 30 4.97 15.34 -15.93
N THR A 31 5.85 15.49 -14.94
CA THR A 31 6.77 14.42 -14.51
C THR A 31 6.58 14.13 -13.04
N MET A 32 6.63 12.85 -12.70
CA MET A 32 6.53 12.34 -11.33
C MET A 32 7.77 11.52 -11.00
N ASP A 33 8.55 11.98 -10.01
CA ASP A 33 9.76 11.31 -9.53
C ASP A 33 9.48 10.68 -8.16
N GLN A 34 9.36 9.36 -8.14
CA GLN A 34 9.00 8.61 -6.94
C GLN A 34 10.08 8.62 -5.85
N LEU A 35 11.37 8.76 -6.21
CA LEU A 35 12.44 8.83 -5.21
C LEU A 35 12.43 10.17 -4.47
N VAL A 36 11.94 11.23 -5.12
CA VAL A 36 11.70 12.54 -4.46
C VAL A 36 10.43 12.47 -3.62
N LEU A 37 9.31 11.95 -4.16
CA LEU A 37 8.06 11.83 -3.42
C LEU A 37 8.18 10.93 -2.19
N GLY A 38 8.85 9.78 -2.33
CA GLY A 38 9.18 8.89 -1.21
C GLY A 38 10.28 9.44 -0.30
N GLY A 39 11.00 10.49 -0.71
CA GLY A 39 12.10 11.15 0.00
C GLY A 39 13.41 10.34 0.10
N PHE A 40 13.51 9.20 -0.57
CA PHE A 40 14.74 8.39 -0.68
C PHE A 40 15.89 9.16 -1.35
N HIS A 41 15.56 10.14 -2.20
CA HIS A 41 16.53 11.05 -2.81
C HIS A 41 17.36 11.82 -1.77
N GLU A 42 16.77 12.17 -0.63
CA GLU A 42 17.40 13.03 0.39
C GLU A 42 18.00 12.20 1.54
N ARG A 43 17.35 11.11 1.94
CA ARG A 43 17.72 10.34 3.14
C ARG A 43 18.74 9.25 2.83
N LEU A 44 20.00 9.48 3.21
CA LEU A 44 21.06 8.47 3.08
C LEU A 44 20.87 7.28 4.05
N ASP A 45 20.41 7.56 5.27
CA ASP A 45 20.19 6.57 6.33
C ASP A 45 19.10 5.54 5.98
N ASP A 46 18.34 5.75 4.90
CA ASP A 46 17.43 4.74 4.36
C ASP A 46 18.19 3.47 3.94
N LEU A 47 19.46 3.58 3.53
CA LEU A 47 20.31 2.42 3.23
C LEU A 47 20.61 1.59 4.48
N ASP A 48 20.90 2.25 5.60
CA ASP A 48 21.10 1.62 6.90
C ASP A 48 19.84 0.89 7.38
N ARG A 49 18.67 1.53 7.20
CA ARG A 49 17.36 0.91 7.51
C ARG A 49 17.17 -0.38 6.73
N LEU A 50 17.44 -0.35 5.42
CA LEU A 50 17.33 -1.51 4.55
C LEU A 50 18.31 -2.62 4.92
N ALA A 51 19.58 -2.27 5.14
CA ALA A 51 20.61 -3.22 5.57
C ALA A 51 20.28 -3.88 6.92
N SER A 52 19.64 -3.14 7.84
CA SER A 52 19.23 -3.66 9.16
C SER A 52 18.22 -4.81 9.09
N LEU A 53 17.55 -5.01 7.95
CA LEU A 53 16.66 -6.16 7.72
C LEU A 53 17.43 -7.45 7.42
N GLY A 54 18.73 -7.37 7.10
CA GLY A 54 19.53 -8.52 6.64
C GLY A 54 19.38 -8.81 5.15
N ILE A 55 19.07 -7.80 4.33
CA ILE A 55 19.06 -7.96 2.88
C ILE A 55 20.46 -8.27 2.34
N THR A 56 20.53 -9.07 1.28
CA THR A 56 21.79 -9.37 0.59
C THR A 56 22.04 -8.43 -0.59
N ALA A 57 20.98 -7.90 -1.19
CA ALA A 57 21.07 -6.97 -2.31
C ALA A 57 19.96 -5.90 -2.27
N LEU A 58 20.25 -4.76 -2.88
CA LEU A 58 19.31 -3.67 -3.12
C LEU A 58 19.16 -3.46 -4.62
N ARG A 59 17.93 -3.50 -5.14
CA ARG A 59 17.61 -2.96 -6.47
C ARG A 59 17.81 -1.45 -6.43
N PHE A 60 18.98 -1.02 -6.87
CA PHE A 60 19.48 0.34 -6.70
C PHE A 60 19.24 1.16 -7.98
N PRO A 61 18.47 2.26 -7.91
CA PRO A 61 18.21 3.09 -9.07
C PRO A 61 19.40 4.00 -9.37
N LEU A 62 20.04 3.77 -10.52
CA LEU A 62 21.05 4.65 -11.10
C LEU A 62 20.53 5.12 -12.46
N LEU A 63 19.47 5.94 -12.40
CA LEU A 63 18.64 6.24 -13.57
C LEU A 63 19.31 7.24 -14.51
N TRP A 64 19.21 6.96 -15.81
CA TRP A 64 19.77 7.79 -16.88
C TRP A 64 19.20 9.22 -16.86
N GLU A 65 17.87 9.33 -16.81
CA GLU A 65 17.10 10.59 -16.79
C GLU A 65 17.41 11.48 -15.59
N ARG A 66 17.97 10.91 -14.51
CA ARG A 66 18.34 11.65 -13.30
C ARG A 66 19.81 12.00 -13.26
N THR A 67 20.65 11.08 -13.73
CA THR A 67 22.10 11.22 -13.63
C THR A 67 22.63 12.10 -14.76
N ALA A 68 22.11 11.95 -15.97
CA ALA A 68 22.58 12.67 -17.15
C ALA A 68 21.42 13.27 -17.96
N PRO A 69 20.55 14.11 -17.35
CA PRO A 69 19.41 14.71 -18.05
C PRO A 69 19.86 15.59 -19.23
N ASP A 70 21.01 16.24 -19.11
CA ASP A 70 21.58 17.17 -20.10
C ASP A 70 22.81 16.59 -20.82
N GLY A 71 22.91 15.25 -20.88
CA GLY A 71 24.00 14.52 -21.54
C GLY A 71 25.12 14.06 -20.60
N LEU A 72 25.93 13.11 -21.09
CA LEU A 72 26.93 12.40 -20.28
C LEU A 72 28.08 13.28 -19.78
N GLU A 73 28.45 14.32 -20.54
CA GLU A 73 29.50 15.27 -20.13
C GLU A 73 29.12 16.07 -18.88
N GLN A 74 27.81 16.22 -18.63
CA GLN A 74 27.24 16.93 -17.49
C GLN A 74 26.67 15.98 -16.43
N ALA A 75 27.01 14.69 -16.51
CA ALA A 75 26.46 13.68 -15.62
C ALA A 75 26.81 13.94 -14.14
N GLN A 76 25.79 13.86 -13.28
CA GLN A 76 25.87 14.14 -11.85
C GLN A 76 26.01 12.84 -11.05
N TRP A 77 27.26 12.43 -10.79
CA TRP A 77 27.56 11.15 -10.14
C TRP A 77 27.53 11.19 -8.61
N SER A 78 27.65 12.37 -7.99
CA SER A 78 27.86 12.54 -6.55
C SER A 78 26.79 11.87 -5.68
N TRP A 79 25.51 11.92 -6.13
CA TRP A 79 24.38 11.28 -5.45
C TRP A 79 24.56 9.76 -5.37
N ALA A 80 24.99 9.14 -6.48
CA ALA A 80 25.21 7.71 -6.58
C ALA A 80 26.49 7.28 -5.87
N GLU A 81 27.59 8.03 -6.03
CA GLU A 81 28.88 7.74 -5.39
C GLU A 81 28.74 7.63 -3.87
N THR A 82 28.02 8.57 -3.25
CA THR A 82 27.78 8.57 -1.81
C THR A 82 27.00 7.32 -1.36
N ARG A 83 25.97 6.93 -2.12
CA ARG A 83 25.09 5.81 -1.79
C ARG A 83 25.71 4.45 -2.07
N LEU A 84 26.39 4.30 -3.20
CA LEU A 84 27.09 3.06 -3.56
C LEU A 84 28.22 2.77 -2.58
N LYS A 85 28.98 3.80 -2.16
CA LYS A 85 29.96 3.67 -1.09
C LYS A 85 29.31 3.20 0.22
N ARG A 86 28.15 3.77 0.59
CA ARG A 86 27.45 3.34 1.81
C ARG A 86 26.97 1.90 1.72
N LEU A 87 26.47 1.45 0.57
CA LEU A 87 26.09 0.06 0.33
C LEU A 87 27.28 -0.90 0.44
N GLU A 88 28.45 -0.51 -0.07
CA GLU A 88 29.69 -1.27 0.08
C GLU A 88 30.08 -1.43 1.56
N GLU A 89 30.04 -0.33 2.33
CA GLU A 89 30.28 -0.35 3.78
C GLU A 89 29.30 -1.25 4.54
N LEU A 90 28.05 -1.31 4.09
CA LEU A 90 26.98 -2.14 4.67
C LEU A 90 27.04 -3.61 4.18
N GLY A 91 27.88 -3.93 3.20
CA GLY A 91 27.97 -5.27 2.62
C GLY A 91 26.74 -5.68 1.81
N VAL A 92 25.98 -4.73 1.29
CA VAL A 92 24.77 -4.97 0.47
C VAL A 92 25.12 -4.81 -1.01
N GLU A 93 24.84 -5.83 -1.82
CA GLU A 93 25.12 -5.80 -3.26
C GLU A 93 24.13 -4.88 -4.00
N PRO A 94 24.57 -3.83 -4.72
CA PRO A 94 23.68 -3.05 -5.56
C PRO A 94 23.38 -3.79 -6.87
N ILE A 95 22.10 -3.93 -7.21
CA ILE A 95 21.62 -4.33 -8.53
C ILE A 95 21.24 -3.05 -9.28
N LEU A 96 22.07 -2.62 -10.23
CA LEU A 96 21.94 -1.30 -10.87
C LEU A 96 20.81 -1.27 -11.90
N GLY A 97 19.76 -0.49 -11.61
CA GLY A 97 18.67 -0.16 -12.53
C GLY A 97 18.97 1.12 -13.31
N LEU A 98 19.02 1.07 -14.65
CA LEU A 98 19.40 2.24 -15.46
C LEU A 98 18.21 3.01 -16.03
N VAL A 99 17.09 2.33 -16.28
CA VAL A 99 15.79 2.92 -16.67
C VAL A 99 14.67 2.12 -16.00
N HIS A 100 13.68 2.78 -15.40
CA HIS A 100 12.58 2.12 -14.70
C HIS A 100 11.22 2.76 -15.04
N HIS A 101 10.47 2.14 -15.95
CA HIS A 101 9.20 2.65 -16.51
C HIS A 101 9.23 4.06 -17.14
N GLY A 102 10.37 4.74 -17.08
CA GLY A 102 10.65 5.98 -17.78
C GLY A 102 11.03 5.76 -19.24
N SER A 103 11.38 6.86 -19.89
CA SER A 103 11.72 6.87 -21.32
C SER A 103 13.05 7.59 -21.58
N GLY A 104 13.95 7.56 -20.58
CA GLY A 104 15.21 8.28 -20.56
C GLY A 104 15.03 9.79 -20.36
N PRO A 105 16.12 10.57 -20.51
CA PRO A 105 16.09 12.03 -20.48
C PRO A 105 15.06 12.63 -21.44
N PHE A 106 14.69 13.90 -21.20
CA PHE A 106 13.68 14.60 -22.02
C PHE A 106 14.04 14.72 -23.50
N SER A 107 15.32 14.60 -23.85
CA SER A 107 15.82 14.65 -25.23
C SER A 107 15.53 13.40 -26.06
N THR A 108 15.02 12.32 -25.45
CA THR A 108 14.71 11.05 -26.15
C THR A 108 13.41 10.43 -25.64
N HIS A 109 13.00 9.30 -26.24
CA HIS A 109 11.86 8.49 -25.82
C HIS A 109 11.88 7.09 -26.42
N LEU A 110 10.96 6.22 -26.00
CA LEU A 110 10.93 4.81 -26.41
C LEU A 110 10.75 4.58 -27.92
N LEU A 111 10.25 5.56 -28.68
CA LEU A 111 10.08 5.45 -30.14
C LEU A 111 11.22 6.10 -30.93
N ASP A 112 12.15 6.77 -30.24
CA ASP A 112 13.32 7.40 -30.84
C ASP A 112 14.36 6.32 -31.20
N PRO A 113 14.80 6.19 -32.46
CA PRO A 113 15.85 5.24 -32.84
C PRO A 113 17.20 5.52 -32.15
N GLY A 114 17.41 6.70 -31.57
CA GLY A 114 18.59 7.02 -30.76
C GLY A 114 18.55 6.44 -29.34
N PHE A 115 17.37 6.03 -28.85
CA PHE A 115 17.20 5.53 -27.47
C PHE A 115 18.11 4.34 -27.13
N PRO A 116 18.23 3.27 -27.96
CA PRO A 116 19.10 2.15 -27.66
C PRO A 116 20.58 2.53 -27.51
N ALA A 117 21.07 3.40 -28.40
CA ALA A 117 22.45 3.87 -28.35
C ALA A 117 22.70 4.78 -27.13
N GLY A 118 21.73 5.61 -26.75
CA GLY A 118 21.80 6.47 -25.57
C GLY A 118 21.90 5.67 -24.27
N VAL A 119 21.04 4.65 -24.09
CA VAL A 119 21.11 3.74 -22.94
C VAL A 119 22.43 2.99 -22.92
N ALA A 120 22.92 2.51 -24.06
CA ALA A 120 24.20 1.81 -24.15
C ALA A 120 25.40 2.71 -23.76
N ALA A 121 25.41 3.96 -24.23
CA ALA A 121 26.43 4.93 -23.88
C ALA A 121 26.40 5.28 -22.38
N TYR A 122 25.22 5.45 -21.80
CA TYR A 122 25.07 5.64 -20.36
C TYR A 122 25.53 4.41 -19.55
N ALA A 123 25.14 3.20 -19.98
CA ALA A 123 25.56 1.94 -19.37
C ALA A 123 27.08 1.77 -19.39
N ARG A 124 27.74 2.13 -20.50
CA ARG A 124 29.21 2.16 -20.60
C ARG A 124 29.81 3.11 -19.57
N ALA A 125 29.32 4.34 -19.49
CA ALA A 125 29.81 5.33 -18.54
C ALA A 125 29.66 4.86 -17.08
N VAL A 126 28.53 4.22 -16.76
CA VAL A 126 28.30 3.58 -15.45
C VAL A 126 29.32 2.47 -15.19
N ALA A 127 29.55 1.57 -16.16
CA ALA A 127 30.49 0.46 -16.00
C ALA A 127 31.96 0.94 -15.87
N GLU A 128 32.38 1.94 -16.64
CA GLU A 128 33.72 2.55 -16.53
C GLU A 128 33.92 3.26 -15.18
N ARG A 129 32.85 3.88 -14.65
CA ARG A 129 32.88 4.54 -13.34
C ARG A 129 32.89 3.55 -12.18
N TYR A 130 32.13 2.46 -12.28
CA TYR A 130 31.95 1.47 -11.23
C TYR A 130 32.30 0.04 -11.70
N PRO A 131 33.55 -0.22 -12.14
CA PRO A 131 33.93 -1.46 -12.82
C PRO A 131 33.89 -2.71 -11.93
N HIS A 132 33.75 -2.53 -10.61
CA HIS A 132 33.67 -3.61 -9.63
C HIS A 132 32.23 -4.11 -9.41
N LEU A 133 31.20 -3.36 -9.84
CA LEU A 133 29.80 -3.76 -9.70
C LEU A 133 29.42 -4.76 -10.78
N THR A 134 28.63 -5.78 -10.41
CA THR A 134 28.40 -6.95 -11.28
C THR A 134 26.94 -7.24 -11.58
N ALA A 135 25.96 -6.61 -10.93
CA ALA A 135 24.56 -6.91 -11.12
C ALA A 135 23.82 -5.73 -11.75
N TYR A 136 23.13 -5.98 -12.87
CA TYR A 136 22.47 -4.94 -13.66
C TYR A 136 21.06 -5.35 -14.10
N THR A 137 20.15 -4.39 -14.05
CA THR A 137 18.85 -4.41 -14.74
C THR A 137 18.81 -3.18 -15.63
N PRO A 138 19.34 -3.22 -16.88
CA PRO A 138 19.39 -2.05 -17.73
C PRO A 138 18.02 -1.37 -17.88
N ILE A 139 16.97 -2.15 -18.12
CA ILE A 139 15.59 -1.64 -18.24
C ILE A 139 14.63 -2.57 -17.47
N ASN A 140 13.82 -1.98 -16.59
CA ASN A 140 12.75 -2.68 -15.87
C ASN A 140 11.50 -2.87 -16.74
N GLU A 141 10.95 -4.09 -16.76
CA GLU A 141 9.69 -4.45 -17.44
C GLU A 141 9.49 -3.79 -18.82
N PRO A 142 10.32 -4.13 -19.84
CA PRO A 142 10.21 -3.56 -21.17
C PRO A 142 8.83 -3.74 -21.82
N LEU A 143 8.19 -4.89 -21.62
CA LEU A 143 6.89 -5.20 -22.21
C LEU A 143 5.77 -4.41 -21.54
N THR A 144 5.70 -4.38 -20.20
CA THR A 144 4.73 -3.57 -19.47
C THR A 144 4.85 -2.09 -19.87
N THR A 145 6.08 -1.58 -19.88
CA THR A 145 6.36 -0.18 -20.23
C THR A 145 5.94 0.12 -21.68
N ALA A 146 6.26 -0.75 -22.64
CA ALA A 146 5.80 -0.59 -24.03
C ALA A 146 4.27 -0.59 -24.15
N ARG A 147 3.57 -1.47 -23.41
CA ARG A 147 2.09 -1.51 -23.40
C ARG A 147 1.52 -0.20 -22.87
N PHE A 148 1.99 0.29 -21.71
CA PHE A 148 1.47 1.51 -21.10
C PHE A 148 1.83 2.76 -21.88
N SER A 149 3.00 2.81 -22.51
CA SER A 149 3.45 3.98 -23.29
C SER A 149 2.90 4.06 -24.71
N ALA A 150 2.69 2.92 -25.37
CA ALA A 150 2.44 2.90 -26.82
C ALA A 150 1.26 2.04 -27.28
N LEU A 151 0.78 1.10 -26.45
CA LEU A 151 -0.45 0.35 -26.76
C LEU A 151 -1.68 1.03 -26.13
N TYR A 152 -1.57 1.46 -24.87
CA TYR A 152 -2.65 2.12 -24.13
C TYR A 152 -2.48 3.66 -24.07
N GLY A 153 -1.24 4.12 -24.21
CA GLY A 153 -0.90 5.55 -24.25
C GLY A 153 -1.17 6.29 -22.94
N HIS A 154 -1.03 5.61 -21.80
CA HIS A 154 -1.08 6.21 -20.47
C HIS A 154 0.19 6.98 -20.16
N TRP A 155 1.34 6.46 -20.55
CA TRP A 155 2.66 7.07 -20.33
C TRP A 155 3.25 7.61 -21.62
N TYR A 156 4.21 8.52 -21.51
CA TYR A 156 4.91 9.08 -22.67
C TYR A 156 5.55 7.96 -23.53
N PRO A 157 5.49 8.04 -24.88
CA PRO A 157 5.01 9.14 -25.71
C PRO A 157 3.51 9.13 -26.05
N HIS A 158 2.68 8.39 -25.29
CA HIS A 158 1.21 8.35 -25.42
C HIS A 158 0.69 7.83 -26.77
N ALA A 159 1.49 7.02 -27.47
CA ALA A 159 1.02 6.33 -28.66
C ALA A 159 -0.04 5.27 -28.27
N ARG A 160 -0.89 4.90 -29.23
CA ARG A 160 -2.02 3.98 -29.02
C ARG A 160 -2.20 3.03 -30.20
N ASP A 161 -1.10 2.44 -30.64
CA ASP A 161 -1.06 1.59 -31.82
C ASP A 161 0.04 0.52 -31.73
N GLU A 162 -0.18 -0.57 -32.46
CA GLU A 162 0.65 -1.77 -32.43
C GLU A 162 2.07 -1.55 -32.99
N ARG A 163 2.22 -0.63 -33.96
CA ARG A 163 3.53 -0.30 -34.55
C ARG A 163 4.39 0.46 -33.56
N SER A 164 3.82 1.43 -32.87
CA SER A 164 4.51 2.14 -31.80
C SER A 164 4.82 1.20 -30.64
N PHE A 165 3.89 0.31 -30.27
CA PHE A 165 4.14 -0.72 -29.26
C PHE A 165 5.35 -1.60 -29.61
N TRP A 166 5.39 -2.17 -30.82
CA TRP A 166 6.51 -2.98 -31.26
C TRP A 166 7.82 -2.18 -31.21
N LYS A 167 7.86 -0.96 -31.75
CA LYS A 167 9.06 -0.12 -31.73
C LYS A 167 9.55 0.16 -30.31
N ALA A 168 8.65 0.51 -29.40
CA ALA A 168 8.99 0.75 -28.00
C ALA A 168 9.57 -0.49 -27.32
N LEU A 169 8.98 -1.68 -27.55
CA LEU A 169 9.50 -2.93 -27.02
C LEU A 169 10.87 -3.26 -27.64
N MET A 170 10.97 -3.23 -28.96
CA MET A 170 12.20 -3.51 -29.70
C MET A 170 13.34 -2.61 -29.25
N HIS A 171 13.14 -1.29 -29.19
CA HIS A 171 14.17 -0.35 -28.76
C HIS A 171 14.64 -0.62 -27.32
N GLN A 172 13.73 -0.93 -26.39
CA GLN A 172 14.12 -1.27 -25.02
C GLN A 172 14.93 -2.58 -24.94
N LEU A 173 14.56 -3.60 -25.71
CA LEU A 173 15.29 -4.86 -25.72
C LEU A 173 16.65 -4.72 -26.44
N GLN A 174 16.71 -3.98 -27.55
CA GLN A 174 17.98 -3.62 -28.20
C GLN A 174 18.87 -2.82 -27.25
N ALA A 175 18.30 -1.84 -26.53
CA ALA A 175 19.01 -1.07 -25.50
C ALA A 175 19.60 -1.98 -24.43
N THR A 176 18.85 -2.99 -23.98
CA THR A 176 19.31 -3.98 -22.99
C THR A 176 20.49 -4.79 -23.52
N VAL A 177 20.39 -5.32 -24.74
CA VAL A 177 21.47 -6.08 -25.40
C VAL A 177 22.73 -5.23 -25.57
N LEU A 178 22.58 -4.01 -26.09
CA LEU A 178 23.69 -3.09 -26.33
C LEU A 178 24.32 -2.61 -25.01
N ALA A 179 23.51 -2.27 -24.01
CA ALA A 179 23.99 -1.90 -22.68
C ALA A 179 24.82 -3.04 -22.06
N MET A 180 24.32 -4.28 -22.11
CA MET A 180 25.08 -5.42 -21.57
C MET A 180 26.38 -5.71 -22.34
N ARG A 181 26.43 -5.43 -23.64
CA ARG A 181 27.69 -5.51 -24.42
C ARG A 181 28.70 -4.49 -23.92
N GLU A 182 28.29 -3.24 -23.78
CA GLU A 182 29.17 -2.17 -23.28
C GLU A 182 29.61 -2.42 -21.83
N ILE A 183 28.69 -2.84 -20.97
CA ILE A 183 29.00 -3.20 -19.57
C ILE A 183 30.01 -4.35 -19.54
N ARG A 184 29.78 -5.43 -20.30
CA ARG A 184 30.67 -6.62 -20.31
C ARG A 184 32.01 -6.37 -20.99
N ALA A 185 32.11 -5.38 -21.87
CA ALA A 185 33.39 -4.94 -22.43
C ALA A 185 34.30 -4.32 -21.35
N VAL A 186 33.71 -3.70 -20.32
CA VAL A 186 34.44 -3.13 -19.17
C VAL A 186 34.59 -4.15 -18.04
N ASN A 187 33.51 -4.84 -17.70
CA ASN A 187 33.45 -5.86 -16.66
C ASN A 187 32.86 -7.17 -17.21
N PRO A 188 33.72 -8.12 -17.67
CA PRO A 188 33.26 -9.39 -18.22
C PRO A 188 32.44 -10.27 -17.25
N ALA A 189 32.51 -10.00 -15.94
CA ALA A 189 31.74 -10.72 -14.92
C ALA A 189 30.34 -10.15 -14.68
N ALA A 190 29.94 -9.11 -15.41
CA ALA A 190 28.64 -8.48 -15.24
C ALA A 190 27.47 -9.38 -15.66
N ARG A 191 26.48 -9.45 -14.78
CA ARG A 191 25.28 -10.28 -14.84
C ARG A 191 24.06 -9.45 -15.18
N LEU A 192 23.27 -9.94 -16.12
CA LEU A 192 21.96 -9.41 -16.47
C LEU A 192 20.88 -10.03 -15.57
N ILE A 193 20.20 -9.20 -14.80
CA ILE A 193 18.97 -9.51 -14.09
C ILE A 193 17.84 -8.82 -14.84
N GLN A 194 17.10 -9.56 -15.67
CA GLN A 194 16.02 -8.99 -16.48
C GLN A 194 14.66 -9.24 -15.83
N THR A 195 13.89 -8.18 -15.63
CA THR A 195 12.58 -8.22 -14.97
C THR A 195 11.43 -8.08 -15.97
N GLU A 196 10.30 -8.70 -15.66
CA GLU A 196 9.03 -8.54 -16.39
C GLU A 196 7.81 -8.84 -15.50
N ASP A 197 6.66 -8.18 -15.72
CA ASP A 197 5.37 -8.58 -15.16
C ASP A 197 4.82 -9.79 -15.91
N LEU A 198 4.50 -10.86 -15.18
CA LEU A 198 4.10 -12.15 -15.74
C LEU A 198 2.66 -12.54 -15.44
N GLY A 199 1.75 -11.56 -15.28
CA GLY A 199 0.30 -11.79 -15.21
C GLY A 199 -0.20 -12.82 -16.24
N ARG A 200 -1.01 -13.78 -15.79
CA ARG A 200 -1.63 -14.80 -16.66
C ARG A 200 -3.01 -14.34 -17.10
N VAL A 201 -3.36 -14.62 -18.34
CA VAL A 201 -4.72 -14.39 -18.86
C VAL A 201 -5.48 -15.71 -18.91
N SER A 202 -6.68 -15.71 -18.36
CA SER A 202 -7.66 -16.79 -18.49
C SER A 202 -8.89 -16.27 -19.22
N ALA A 203 -9.74 -17.15 -19.74
CA ALA A 203 -10.91 -16.73 -20.49
C ALA A 203 -12.05 -17.74 -20.47
N THR A 204 -13.22 -17.29 -20.91
CA THR A 204 -14.32 -18.15 -21.37
C THR A 204 -13.90 -18.93 -22.65
N PRO A 205 -14.50 -20.09 -22.93
CA PRO A 205 -14.04 -20.98 -24.00
C PRO A 205 -13.93 -20.32 -25.38
N GLU A 206 -14.84 -19.42 -25.72
CA GLU A 206 -14.87 -18.66 -26.97
C GLU A 206 -13.67 -17.71 -27.14
N LEU A 207 -13.09 -17.23 -26.03
CA LEU A 207 -11.97 -16.29 -25.98
C LEU A 207 -10.64 -16.99 -25.64
N GLN A 208 -10.62 -18.33 -25.59
CA GLN A 208 -9.40 -19.08 -25.27
C GLN A 208 -8.25 -18.73 -26.22
N HIS A 209 -8.54 -18.53 -27.51
CA HIS A 209 -7.54 -18.11 -28.50
C HIS A 209 -6.86 -16.77 -28.15
N GLN A 210 -7.60 -15.81 -27.57
CA GLN A 210 -7.06 -14.53 -27.14
C GLN A 210 -6.22 -14.71 -25.87
N ALA A 211 -6.70 -15.50 -24.91
CA ALA A 211 -5.94 -15.81 -23.71
C ALA A 211 -4.63 -16.54 -24.04
N ASP A 212 -4.64 -17.49 -24.98
CA ASP A 212 -3.45 -18.21 -25.44
C ASP A 212 -2.44 -17.24 -26.06
N PHE A 213 -2.90 -16.32 -26.91
CA PHE A 213 -2.06 -15.27 -27.48
C PHE A 213 -1.42 -14.39 -26.39
N GLU A 214 -2.19 -13.89 -25.43
CA GLU A 214 -1.66 -13.06 -24.33
C GLU A 214 -0.67 -13.84 -23.46
N ASN A 215 -0.92 -15.13 -23.24
CA ASN A 215 -0.06 -16.01 -22.46
C ASN A 215 1.26 -16.38 -23.17
N GLU A 216 1.33 -16.27 -24.50
CA GLU A 216 2.60 -16.26 -25.23
C GLU A 216 3.25 -14.87 -25.21
N ARG A 217 2.46 -13.79 -25.40
CA ARG A 217 2.98 -12.41 -25.43
C ARG A 217 3.66 -12.00 -24.13
N ARG A 218 3.17 -12.43 -22.96
CA ARG A 218 3.79 -12.08 -21.67
C ARG A 218 5.24 -12.57 -21.52
N TRP A 219 5.67 -13.56 -22.31
CA TRP A 219 7.05 -14.08 -22.30
C TRP A 219 7.98 -13.37 -23.29
N LEU A 220 7.46 -12.43 -24.08
CA LEU A 220 8.12 -11.89 -25.26
C LEU A 220 9.46 -11.21 -24.96
N THR A 221 9.58 -10.49 -23.84
CA THR A 221 10.86 -9.90 -23.38
C THR A 221 11.94 -10.97 -23.28
N TYR A 222 11.67 -12.10 -22.63
CA TYR A 222 12.64 -13.17 -22.46
C TYR A 222 12.88 -13.94 -23.75
N ASP A 223 11.82 -14.26 -24.50
CA ASP A 223 11.97 -15.03 -25.74
C ASP A 223 12.81 -14.28 -26.78
N LEU A 224 12.65 -12.96 -26.89
CA LEU A 224 13.50 -12.14 -27.76
C LEU A 224 14.94 -12.09 -27.24
N LEU A 225 15.17 -11.79 -25.95
CA LEU A 225 16.54 -11.74 -25.40
C LEU A 225 17.27 -13.09 -25.49
N LEU A 226 16.54 -14.21 -25.44
CA LEU A 226 17.08 -15.55 -25.63
C LEU A 226 17.25 -15.94 -27.11
N GLY A 227 16.83 -15.10 -28.05
CA GLY A 227 16.88 -15.39 -29.49
C GLY A 227 15.94 -16.52 -29.94
N ARG A 228 14.83 -16.75 -29.21
CA ARG A 228 13.87 -17.85 -29.45
C ARG A 228 12.73 -17.49 -30.41
N VAL A 229 12.59 -16.22 -30.78
CA VAL A 229 11.52 -15.78 -31.69
C VAL A 229 11.99 -15.88 -33.13
N ASP A 230 11.57 -16.94 -33.82
CA ASP A 230 11.77 -17.16 -35.25
C ASP A 230 10.44 -17.32 -35.99
N HIS A 231 10.49 -17.63 -37.29
CA HIS A 231 9.32 -17.83 -38.15
C HIS A 231 8.36 -18.95 -37.70
N THR A 232 8.77 -19.81 -36.77
CA THR A 232 7.94 -20.86 -36.18
C THR A 232 7.31 -20.45 -34.85
N HIS A 233 7.78 -19.34 -34.25
CA HIS A 233 7.31 -18.87 -32.96
C HIS A 233 5.84 -18.39 -33.04
N PRO A 234 4.97 -18.72 -32.06
CA PRO A 234 3.54 -18.37 -32.10
C PRO A 234 3.23 -16.88 -32.29
N VAL A 235 4.10 -16.00 -31.79
CA VAL A 235 3.93 -14.54 -31.90
C VAL A 235 4.50 -13.93 -33.18
N TRP A 236 5.22 -14.70 -34.01
CA TRP A 236 5.93 -14.18 -35.19
C TRP A 236 5.01 -13.41 -36.14
N SER A 237 3.90 -14.04 -36.55
CA SER A 237 2.94 -13.42 -37.45
C SER A 237 2.28 -12.18 -36.85
N TYR A 238 2.11 -12.13 -35.52
CA TYR A 238 1.61 -10.95 -34.83
C TYR A 238 2.63 -9.81 -34.87
N LEU A 239 3.93 -10.08 -34.63
CA LEU A 239 4.95 -9.04 -34.71
C LEU A 239 5.03 -8.42 -36.10
N LEU A 240 4.99 -9.23 -37.16
CA LEU A 240 4.95 -8.72 -38.54
C LEU A 240 3.69 -7.89 -38.80
N TRP A 241 2.53 -8.34 -38.30
CA TRP A 241 1.28 -7.58 -38.39
C TRP A 241 1.33 -6.26 -37.60
N ALA A 242 1.96 -6.25 -36.43
CA ALA A 242 2.20 -5.06 -35.63
C ALA A 242 3.16 -4.08 -36.34
N GLY A 243 3.87 -4.53 -37.36
CA GLY A 243 4.70 -3.69 -38.22
C GLY A 243 6.20 -3.92 -38.05
N ALA A 244 6.60 -5.01 -37.40
CA ALA A 244 7.97 -5.47 -37.37
C ALA A 244 8.41 -5.95 -38.76
N THR A 245 9.69 -5.75 -39.10
CA THR A 245 10.30 -6.43 -40.24
C THR A 245 10.92 -7.76 -39.79
N GLU A 246 11.10 -8.70 -40.72
CA GLU A 246 11.80 -9.96 -40.41
C GLU A 246 13.24 -9.72 -39.95
N GLU A 247 13.90 -8.68 -40.47
CA GLU A 247 15.25 -8.26 -40.05
C GLU A 247 15.25 -7.74 -38.61
N GLU A 248 14.27 -6.91 -38.23
CA GLU A 248 14.15 -6.38 -36.87
C GLU A 248 13.94 -7.50 -35.83
N VAL A 249 13.10 -8.49 -36.13
CA VAL A 249 12.89 -9.63 -35.23
C VAL A 249 14.11 -10.57 -35.25
N GLY A 250 14.63 -10.86 -36.44
CA GLY A 250 15.80 -11.74 -36.66
C GLY A 250 17.07 -11.21 -35.99
N TRP A 251 17.20 -9.89 -35.83
CA TRP A 251 18.29 -9.26 -35.10
C TRP A 251 18.48 -9.86 -33.71
N PHE A 252 17.41 -10.21 -32.99
CA PHE A 252 17.53 -10.79 -31.65
C PHE A 252 18.07 -12.22 -31.64
N ALA A 253 17.77 -13.01 -32.68
CA ALA A 253 18.34 -14.35 -32.85
C ALA A 253 19.84 -14.29 -33.17
N GLU A 254 20.28 -13.25 -33.90
CA GLU A 254 21.69 -12.99 -34.19
C GLU A 254 22.44 -12.33 -33.03
N ASN A 255 21.72 -11.67 -32.12
CA ASN A 255 22.26 -10.90 -31.00
C ASN A 255 21.67 -11.33 -29.65
N PRO A 256 21.68 -12.62 -29.28
CA PRO A 256 21.09 -13.08 -28.04
C PRO A 256 21.82 -12.48 -26.82
N CYS A 257 21.06 -12.09 -25.82
CA CYS A 257 21.53 -11.63 -24.52
C CYS A 257 20.71 -12.33 -23.42
N PRO A 258 20.92 -13.64 -23.21
CA PRO A 258 20.20 -14.38 -22.19
C PRO A 258 20.46 -13.75 -20.81
N PRO A 259 19.42 -13.58 -19.98
CA PRO A 259 19.60 -13.11 -18.62
C PRO A 259 20.32 -14.18 -17.78
N ASP A 260 21.24 -13.74 -16.94
CA ASP A 260 21.89 -14.59 -15.94
C ASP A 260 20.92 -14.96 -14.80
N LEU A 261 19.87 -14.15 -14.62
CA LEU A 261 18.76 -14.39 -13.70
C LEU A 261 17.47 -13.77 -14.25
N LEU A 262 16.39 -14.55 -14.25
CA LEU A 262 15.03 -14.11 -14.56
C LEU A 262 14.39 -13.47 -13.33
N GLY A 263 13.99 -12.20 -13.44
CA GLY A 263 13.24 -11.50 -12.41
C GLY A 263 11.74 -11.50 -12.71
N LEU A 264 10.95 -12.16 -11.89
CA LEU A 264 9.50 -12.26 -12.09
C LEU A 264 8.82 -11.23 -11.19
N ASN A 265 8.02 -10.35 -11.77
CA ASN A 265 7.12 -9.47 -11.03
C ASN A 265 5.71 -10.08 -11.09
N VAL A 266 5.08 -10.23 -9.93
CA VAL A 266 3.79 -10.92 -9.81
C VAL A 266 2.90 -10.20 -8.82
N TYR A 267 1.71 -9.83 -9.28
CA TYR A 267 0.72 -9.12 -8.48
C TYR A 267 -0.62 -9.86 -8.48
N VAL A 268 -1.36 -9.73 -7.37
CA VAL A 268 -2.69 -10.32 -7.21
C VAL A 268 -3.67 -9.90 -8.33
N THR A 269 -3.55 -8.65 -8.80
CA THR A 269 -4.44 -8.05 -9.81
C THR A 269 -3.88 -8.08 -11.24
N SER A 270 -2.65 -8.56 -11.44
CA SER A 270 -2.06 -8.70 -12.79
C SER A 270 -2.62 -9.90 -13.57
N GLU A 271 -3.14 -10.93 -12.89
CA GLU A 271 -3.86 -12.01 -13.58
C GLU A 271 -5.21 -11.49 -14.09
N ARG A 272 -5.52 -11.77 -15.37
CA ARG A 272 -6.71 -11.25 -16.07
C ARG A 272 -7.67 -12.36 -16.46
N PHE A 273 -8.95 -12.02 -16.58
CA PHE A 273 -10.00 -12.88 -17.09
C PHE A 273 -10.79 -12.18 -18.19
N LEU A 274 -10.88 -12.83 -19.36
CA LEU A 274 -11.63 -12.35 -20.51
C LEU A 274 -12.98 -13.08 -20.62
N ASP A 275 -14.08 -12.32 -20.58
CA ASP A 275 -15.44 -12.86 -20.67
C ASP A 275 -16.23 -12.23 -21.83
N GLY A 276 -16.80 -13.07 -22.70
CA GLY A 276 -17.68 -12.64 -23.80
C GLY A 276 -19.03 -12.08 -23.31
N HIS A 277 -19.44 -12.39 -22.09
CA HIS A 277 -20.69 -11.93 -21.47
C HIS A 277 -20.57 -10.52 -20.91
N VAL A 278 -20.24 -9.54 -21.75
CA VAL A 278 -19.97 -8.14 -21.36
C VAL A 278 -21.05 -7.51 -20.48
N HIS A 279 -22.32 -7.90 -20.63
CA HIS A 279 -23.44 -7.38 -19.83
C HIS A 279 -23.35 -7.71 -18.33
N ARG A 280 -22.49 -8.67 -17.92
CA ARG A 280 -22.22 -8.99 -16.52
C ARG A 280 -21.24 -8.04 -15.84
N TYR A 281 -20.65 -7.14 -16.62
CA TYR A 281 -19.55 -6.29 -16.17
C TYR A 281 -19.84 -4.82 -16.46
N PRO A 282 -19.30 -3.88 -15.65
CA PRO A 282 -19.43 -2.46 -15.89
C PRO A 282 -18.85 -2.02 -17.25
N PRO A 283 -19.41 -0.99 -17.92
CA PRO A 283 -18.97 -0.54 -19.24
C PRO A 283 -17.48 -0.20 -19.37
N HIS A 284 -16.85 0.30 -18.30
CA HIS A 284 -15.42 0.65 -18.32
C HIS A 284 -14.48 -0.57 -18.44
N THR A 285 -14.99 -1.79 -18.22
CA THR A 285 -14.24 -3.04 -18.40
C THR A 285 -14.36 -3.60 -19.83
N HIS A 286 -15.25 -3.03 -20.65
CA HIS A 286 -15.54 -3.56 -21.98
C HIS A 286 -14.46 -3.15 -22.98
N GLY A 287 -13.84 -4.13 -23.61
CA GLY A 287 -12.87 -3.97 -24.69
C GLY A 287 -13.18 -4.87 -25.87
N GLY A 288 -12.11 -5.23 -26.59
CA GLY A 288 -12.16 -6.16 -27.70
C GLY A 288 -10.84 -6.24 -28.44
N ASN A 289 -10.68 -7.28 -29.25
CA ASN A 289 -9.50 -7.51 -30.09
C ASN A 289 -9.76 -7.23 -31.58
N GLY A 290 -10.81 -6.45 -31.88
CA GLY A 290 -11.29 -6.20 -33.25
C GLY A 290 -12.04 -7.37 -33.89
N ARG A 291 -12.02 -8.58 -33.31
CA ARG A 291 -12.80 -9.75 -33.76
C ARG A 291 -14.00 -10.01 -32.87
N GLN A 292 -13.82 -9.87 -31.57
CA GLN A 292 -14.83 -10.10 -30.54
C GLN A 292 -14.76 -8.98 -29.50
N ARG A 293 -15.92 -8.64 -28.93
CA ARG A 293 -16.01 -7.79 -27.75
C ARG A 293 -16.02 -8.67 -26.50
N TYR A 294 -15.34 -8.22 -25.46
CA TYR A 294 -15.25 -8.93 -24.19
C TYR A 294 -15.01 -7.96 -23.04
N ALA A 295 -15.32 -8.38 -21.82
CA ALA A 295 -14.89 -7.70 -20.61
C ALA A 295 -13.47 -8.20 -20.26
N ASP A 296 -12.60 -7.27 -19.90
CA ASP A 296 -11.27 -7.57 -19.34
C ASP A 296 -11.26 -7.12 -17.87
N VAL A 297 -11.20 -8.08 -16.96
CA VAL A 297 -11.24 -7.86 -15.51
C VAL A 297 -10.12 -8.62 -14.80
N GLU A 298 -9.80 -8.24 -13.57
CA GLU A 298 -8.85 -9.01 -12.76
C GLU A 298 -9.43 -10.41 -12.51
N ALA A 299 -8.64 -11.45 -12.75
CA ALA A 299 -9.05 -12.84 -12.56
C ALA A 299 -9.52 -13.08 -11.12
N VAL A 300 -8.81 -12.52 -10.13
CA VAL A 300 -9.15 -12.62 -8.71
C VAL A 300 -10.55 -12.07 -8.37
N ARG A 301 -11.14 -11.21 -9.21
CA ARG A 301 -12.46 -10.61 -9.00
C ARG A 301 -13.61 -11.36 -9.67
N ALA A 302 -13.30 -12.28 -10.60
CA ALA A 302 -14.29 -12.95 -11.45
C ALA A 302 -14.18 -14.48 -11.48
N ARG A 303 -13.03 -15.06 -11.15
CA ARG A 303 -12.80 -16.52 -11.19
C ARG A 303 -13.19 -17.16 -9.86
N GLY A 304 -13.96 -18.26 -9.94
CA GLY A 304 -14.34 -19.03 -8.76
C GLY A 304 -13.15 -19.72 -8.08
N ASP A 305 -12.16 -20.17 -8.82
CA ASP A 305 -10.91 -20.72 -8.31
C ASP A 305 -9.90 -19.64 -7.89
N PHE A 306 -8.83 -20.05 -7.22
CA PHE A 306 -7.74 -19.14 -6.85
C PHE A 306 -6.84 -18.81 -8.04
N ILE A 307 -6.27 -17.61 -8.01
CA ILE A 307 -5.20 -17.20 -8.92
C ILE A 307 -3.92 -18.03 -8.68
N GLY A 308 -3.04 -18.10 -9.68
CA GLY A 308 -1.83 -18.91 -9.60
C GLY A 308 -0.73 -18.32 -8.71
N GLY A 309 -0.61 -16.99 -8.67
CA GLY A 309 0.36 -16.27 -7.85
C GLY A 309 1.83 -16.59 -8.19
N ALA A 310 2.75 -16.16 -7.34
CA ALA A 310 4.19 -16.25 -7.58
C ALA A 310 4.69 -17.70 -7.75
N GLU A 311 4.14 -18.64 -6.97
CA GLU A 311 4.51 -20.05 -7.03
C GLU A 311 4.25 -20.65 -8.42
N THR A 312 3.08 -20.40 -8.99
CA THR A 312 2.74 -20.91 -10.33
C THR A 312 3.60 -20.27 -11.40
N ARG A 313 3.88 -18.96 -11.30
CA ARG A 313 4.74 -18.25 -12.26
C ARG A 313 6.18 -18.76 -12.24
N LEU A 314 6.72 -19.06 -11.06
CA LEU A 314 8.04 -19.68 -10.93
C LEU A 314 8.10 -21.07 -11.57
N ARG A 315 7.07 -21.91 -11.41
CA ARG A 315 7.01 -23.22 -12.09
C ARG A 315 6.95 -23.08 -13.60
N GLU A 316 6.13 -22.15 -14.10
CA GLU A 316 6.02 -21.89 -15.55
C GLU A 316 7.36 -21.40 -16.13
N ALA A 317 8.04 -20.46 -15.47
CA ALA A 317 9.34 -19.97 -15.90
C ALA A 317 10.44 -21.05 -15.81
N HIS A 318 10.45 -21.86 -14.75
CA HIS A 318 11.37 -22.99 -14.63
C HIS A 318 11.17 -24.00 -15.77
N ALA A 319 9.92 -24.36 -16.05
CA ALA A 319 9.59 -25.28 -17.13
C ALA A 319 9.95 -24.73 -18.52
N ARG A 320 9.78 -23.42 -18.75
CA ARG A 320 10.06 -22.79 -20.05
C ARG A 320 11.55 -22.55 -20.30
N TYR A 321 12.31 -22.16 -19.26
CA TYR A 321 13.67 -21.66 -19.43
C TYR A 321 14.74 -22.46 -18.69
N GLY A 322 14.42 -23.05 -17.53
CA GLY A 322 15.41 -23.73 -16.68
C GLY A 322 16.52 -22.82 -16.15
N LEU A 323 16.36 -21.50 -16.23
CA LEU A 323 17.33 -20.50 -15.77
C LEU A 323 17.14 -20.18 -14.28
N PRO A 324 18.15 -19.57 -13.64
CA PRO A 324 18.00 -19.00 -12.30
C PRO A 324 16.93 -17.93 -12.25
N MET A 325 16.19 -17.85 -11.14
CA MET A 325 15.05 -16.94 -11.00
C MET A 325 15.09 -16.18 -9.66
N ALA A 326 14.41 -15.04 -9.62
CA ALA A 326 14.02 -14.36 -8.40
C ALA A 326 12.63 -13.75 -8.58
N ILE A 327 11.88 -13.57 -7.50
CA ILE A 327 10.73 -12.66 -7.52
C ILE A 327 11.28 -11.26 -7.27
N THR A 328 11.26 -10.39 -8.29
CA THR A 328 11.97 -9.11 -8.23
C THR A 328 11.17 -7.96 -7.66
N GLU A 329 9.85 -8.14 -7.50
CA GLU A 329 8.94 -7.22 -6.83
C GLU A 329 7.83 -8.00 -6.11
N VAL A 330 7.68 -7.76 -4.80
CA VAL A 330 6.56 -8.26 -3.99
C VAL A 330 5.96 -7.10 -3.22
N HIS A 331 4.86 -6.57 -3.76
CA HIS A 331 4.03 -5.53 -3.15
C HIS A 331 2.55 -5.89 -3.23
N LEU A 332 1.78 -5.30 -2.33
CA LEU A 332 0.33 -5.30 -2.43
C LEU A 332 -0.19 -3.96 -1.91
N GLY A 333 -0.80 -3.15 -2.77
CA GLY A 333 -1.52 -1.94 -2.37
C GLY A 333 -2.79 -2.30 -1.60
N CYS A 334 -2.67 -2.57 -0.30
CA CYS A 334 -3.77 -3.01 0.57
C CYS A 334 -3.44 -2.77 2.05
N THR A 335 -4.30 -3.29 2.94
CA THR A 335 -4.12 -3.23 4.39
C THR A 335 -2.91 -4.04 4.86
N ARG A 336 -2.36 -3.70 6.03
CA ARG A 336 -1.08 -4.25 6.51
C ARG A 336 -1.04 -5.78 6.60
N GLU A 337 -2.08 -6.41 7.12
CA GLU A 337 -2.19 -7.87 7.22
C GLU A 337 -2.18 -8.54 5.85
N GLU A 338 -2.78 -7.91 4.84
CA GLU A 338 -2.81 -8.46 3.49
C GLU A 338 -1.43 -8.35 2.82
N GLN A 339 -0.71 -7.25 3.06
CA GLN A 339 0.68 -7.11 2.65
C GLN A 339 1.59 -8.19 3.29
N LEU A 340 1.43 -8.41 4.60
CA LEU A 340 2.16 -9.44 5.33
C LEU A 340 1.87 -10.85 4.77
N ARG A 341 0.59 -11.17 4.55
CA ARG A 341 0.17 -12.46 3.98
C ARG A 341 0.71 -12.65 2.57
N TRP A 342 0.76 -11.60 1.75
CA TRP A 342 1.25 -11.69 0.37
C TRP A 342 2.76 -11.95 0.31
N LEU A 343 3.53 -11.25 1.14
CA LEU A 343 4.96 -11.49 1.27
C LEU A 343 5.25 -12.91 1.74
N LEU A 344 4.52 -13.38 2.76
CA LEU A 344 4.71 -14.73 3.29
C LEU A 344 4.27 -15.83 2.32
N GLU A 345 3.15 -15.64 1.61
CA GLU A 345 2.67 -16.59 0.59
C GLU A 345 3.70 -16.71 -0.54
N THR A 346 4.24 -15.58 -1.00
CA THR A 346 5.28 -15.53 -2.03
C THR A 346 6.58 -16.21 -1.56
N TRP A 347 7.02 -15.95 -0.32
CA TRP A 347 8.18 -16.62 0.28
C TRP A 347 8.02 -18.14 0.33
N ARG A 348 6.91 -18.61 0.90
CA ARG A 348 6.62 -20.05 1.00
C ARG A 348 6.47 -20.71 -0.38
N GLY A 349 5.89 -20.00 -1.34
CA GLY A 349 5.77 -20.45 -2.73
C GLY A 349 7.14 -20.66 -3.39
N ALA A 350 8.04 -19.68 -3.26
CA ALA A 350 9.40 -19.79 -3.76
C ALA A 350 10.17 -20.95 -3.10
N GLU A 351 10.06 -21.11 -1.78
CA GLU A 351 10.68 -22.25 -1.07
C GLU A 351 10.16 -23.61 -1.54
N ARG A 352 8.85 -23.72 -1.82
CA ARG A 352 8.27 -24.96 -2.38
C ARG A 352 8.86 -25.26 -3.76
N VAL A 353 8.92 -24.27 -4.65
CA VAL A 353 9.47 -24.44 -6.00
C VAL A 353 10.97 -24.75 -5.97
N ARG A 354 11.74 -24.22 -5.00
CA ARG A 354 13.13 -24.66 -4.76
C ARG A 354 13.23 -26.13 -4.37
N LYS A 355 12.35 -26.61 -3.48
CA LYS A 355 12.31 -28.02 -3.07
C LYS A 355 11.94 -28.95 -4.22
N GLU A 356 11.26 -28.44 -5.24
CA GLU A 356 10.93 -29.16 -6.49
C GLU A 356 12.11 -29.18 -7.49
N GLY A 357 13.21 -28.47 -7.23
CA GLY A 357 14.44 -28.50 -8.03
C GLY A 357 14.75 -27.24 -8.83
N ALA A 358 13.91 -26.21 -8.75
CA ALA A 358 14.17 -24.94 -9.45
C ALA A 358 15.19 -24.05 -8.72
N ASP A 359 16.06 -23.34 -9.46
CA ASP A 359 17.02 -22.38 -8.92
C ASP A 359 16.37 -21.01 -8.65
N VAL A 360 15.53 -20.92 -7.60
CA VAL A 360 14.98 -19.64 -7.13
C VAL A 360 15.91 -19.04 -6.08
N ARG A 361 16.54 -17.91 -6.38
CA ARG A 361 17.62 -17.34 -5.56
C ARG A 361 17.13 -16.32 -4.53
N ALA A 362 16.16 -15.48 -4.88
CA ALA A 362 15.77 -14.36 -4.04
C ALA A 362 14.30 -13.95 -4.17
N ILE A 363 13.86 -13.17 -3.20
CA ILE A 363 12.63 -12.38 -3.22
C ILE A 363 12.96 -10.94 -2.85
N THR A 364 12.41 -9.99 -3.59
CA THR A 364 12.55 -8.57 -3.29
C THR A 364 11.31 -8.02 -2.61
N THR A 365 11.47 -7.46 -1.40
CA THR A 365 10.44 -6.60 -0.81
C THR A 365 10.47 -5.24 -1.48
N TRP A 366 9.41 -4.94 -2.23
CA TRP A 366 9.20 -3.69 -2.96
C TRP A 366 7.78 -3.20 -2.65
N ALA A 367 7.46 -1.91 -2.63
CA ALA A 367 8.40 -0.79 -2.58
C ALA A 367 8.78 -0.48 -1.12
N ALA A 368 10.07 -0.39 -0.82
CA ALA A 368 10.54 -0.25 0.55
C ALA A 368 9.99 0.98 1.30
N PHE A 369 9.86 2.12 0.63
CA PHE A 369 9.33 3.37 1.20
C PHE A 369 7.92 3.70 0.69
N GLY A 370 7.21 2.67 0.20
CA GLY A 370 5.91 2.81 -0.42
C GLY A 370 5.97 3.41 -1.82
N ALA A 371 4.80 3.68 -2.37
CA ALA A 371 4.64 4.18 -3.74
C ALA A 371 3.44 5.14 -3.83
N TYR A 372 3.54 6.16 -4.68
CA TYR A 372 2.49 7.17 -4.86
C TYR A 372 1.76 7.00 -6.20
N GLU A 373 0.44 7.18 -6.20
CA GLU A 373 -0.44 7.27 -7.39
C GLU A 373 -0.51 6.04 -8.31
N TRP A 374 0.05 4.90 -7.90
CA TRP A 374 0.01 3.65 -8.68
C TRP A 374 -1.39 3.08 -8.85
N ASN A 375 -2.32 3.34 -7.93
CA ASN A 375 -3.74 3.09 -8.09
C ASN A 375 -4.34 3.71 -9.37
N SER A 376 -3.65 4.71 -9.95
CA SER A 376 -4.02 5.36 -11.20
C SER A 376 -2.99 5.17 -12.33
N LEU A 377 -2.01 4.28 -12.16
CA LEU A 377 -0.84 4.17 -13.06
C LEU A 377 -0.11 5.52 -13.21
N LEU A 378 0.00 6.29 -12.12
CA LEU A 378 0.65 7.61 -12.11
C LEU A 378 -0.05 8.67 -12.98
N THR A 379 -1.28 8.41 -13.44
CA THR A 379 -2.03 9.34 -14.31
C THR A 379 -2.81 10.41 -13.55
N ARG A 380 -2.89 10.31 -12.23
CA ARG A 380 -3.55 11.28 -11.35
C ARG A 380 -2.60 11.71 -10.23
N ARG A 381 -2.90 12.85 -9.60
CA ARG A 381 -2.19 13.41 -8.45
C ARG A 381 -3.19 13.69 -7.32
N GLN A 382 -3.56 12.66 -6.59
CA GLN A 382 -4.58 12.74 -5.53
C GLN A 382 -3.99 12.60 -4.11
N GLY A 383 -2.67 12.49 -4.00
CA GLY A 383 -1.96 12.17 -2.76
C GLY A 383 -2.13 10.70 -2.33
N HIS A 384 -2.50 9.80 -3.25
CA HIS A 384 -2.69 8.40 -2.91
C HIS A 384 -1.34 7.73 -2.64
N TYR A 385 -1.16 7.22 -1.43
CA TYR A 385 0.06 6.57 -0.99
C TYR A 385 -0.21 5.13 -0.54
N GLU A 386 0.57 4.20 -1.08
CA GLU A 386 0.59 2.80 -0.69
C GLU A 386 1.82 2.54 0.18
N SER A 387 1.63 2.19 1.45
CA SER A 387 2.74 2.03 2.40
C SER A 387 3.62 0.81 2.08
N GLY A 388 4.93 0.97 2.29
CA GLY A 388 5.94 -0.07 2.11
C GLY A 388 6.40 -0.72 3.41
N LEU A 389 7.65 -1.19 3.41
CA LEU A 389 8.39 -1.61 4.61
C LEU A 389 8.44 -0.48 5.65
N TRP A 390 8.60 0.75 5.18
CA TRP A 390 8.47 1.97 5.96
C TRP A 390 7.34 2.86 5.42
N ASP A 391 6.65 3.51 6.34
CA ASP A 391 5.67 4.55 6.07
C ASP A 391 6.34 5.93 6.14
N VAL A 392 6.15 6.76 5.12
CA VAL A 392 6.76 8.09 5.00
C VAL A 392 5.77 9.24 5.19
N ARG A 393 4.53 8.97 5.62
CA ARG A 393 3.46 9.98 5.75
C ARG A 393 3.56 10.87 6.99
N ALA A 394 4.64 10.83 7.77
CA ALA A 394 4.79 11.74 8.90
C ALA A 394 4.97 13.20 8.39
N PRO A 395 4.09 14.15 8.78
CA PRO A 395 4.10 15.51 8.24
C PRO A 395 5.19 16.39 8.90
N GLN A 396 6.33 15.80 9.24
CA GLN A 396 7.37 16.39 10.08
C GLN A 396 7.89 17.73 9.53
N ALA A 397 7.91 17.91 8.21
CA ALA A 397 8.31 19.17 7.58
C ALA A 397 7.33 20.35 7.79
N GLN A 398 6.04 20.08 8.00
CA GLN A 398 5.03 21.11 8.28
C GLN A 398 5.00 21.50 9.76
N ILE A 399 5.25 20.52 10.65
CA ILE A 399 5.15 20.69 12.11
C ILE A 399 6.50 21.13 12.71
N HIS A 400 7.60 20.55 12.23
CA HIS A 400 8.98 20.83 12.65
C HIS A 400 9.84 21.23 11.44
N PRO A 401 9.70 22.47 10.92
CA PRO A 401 10.41 22.92 9.73
C PRO A 401 11.92 22.72 9.87
N GLY A 402 12.53 22.06 8.89
CA GLY A 402 13.98 21.78 8.87
C GLY A 402 14.41 20.46 9.51
N GLN A 403 13.50 19.66 10.07
CA GLN A 403 13.79 18.27 10.44
C GLN A 403 13.39 17.30 9.31
N PRO A 404 14.26 16.35 8.92
CA PRO A 404 13.92 15.36 7.91
C PRO A 404 12.83 14.42 8.43
N VAL A 405 11.86 14.11 7.56
CA VAL A 405 10.81 13.11 7.85
C VAL A 405 11.50 11.77 8.13
N THR A 406 11.28 11.23 9.33
CA THR A 406 11.82 9.92 9.71
C THR A 406 10.84 8.83 9.30
N PRO A 407 11.20 7.92 8.35
CA PRO A 407 10.30 6.83 7.96
C PRO A 407 10.01 5.90 9.15
N ARG A 408 8.73 5.62 9.38
CA ARG A 408 8.24 4.75 10.45
C ARG A 408 8.24 3.30 9.98
N PRO A 409 8.90 2.35 10.68
CA PRO A 409 8.87 0.96 10.29
C PRO A 409 7.45 0.42 10.42
N THR A 410 7.11 -0.52 9.57
CA THR A 410 5.81 -1.18 9.57
C THR A 410 5.96 -2.65 9.94
N ALA A 411 4.87 -3.37 10.13
CA ALA A 411 4.95 -4.81 10.39
C ALA A 411 5.67 -5.58 9.25
N LEU A 412 5.62 -5.06 8.02
CA LEU A 412 6.34 -5.65 6.88
C LEU A 412 7.86 -5.66 7.11
N ALA A 413 8.44 -4.61 7.70
CA ALA A 413 9.87 -4.57 8.02
C ALA A 413 10.25 -5.66 9.03
N THR A 414 9.38 -5.92 10.01
CA THR A 414 9.58 -7.01 10.97
C THR A 414 9.54 -8.37 10.27
N LEU A 415 8.51 -8.63 9.46
CA LEU A 415 8.40 -9.88 8.70
C LEU A 415 9.60 -10.08 7.75
N ALA A 416 10.00 -9.04 7.03
CA ALA A 416 11.15 -9.08 6.13
C ALA A 416 12.43 -9.50 6.89
N ARG A 417 12.69 -8.89 8.06
CA ARG A 417 13.82 -9.27 8.91
C ARG A 417 13.73 -10.70 9.41
N GLU A 418 12.56 -11.16 9.83
CA GLU A 418 12.35 -12.54 10.27
C GLU A 418 12.69 -13.53 9.14
N LEU A 419 12.17 -13.28 7.92
CA LEU A 419 12.45 -14.12 6.74
C LEU A 419 13.94 -14.11 6.36
N ALA A 420 14.55 -12.92 6.27
CA ALA A 420 15.96 -12.78 5.92
C ALA A 420 16.89 -13.49 6.91
N THR A 421 16.59 -13.41 8.21
CA THR A 421 17.38 -14.04 9.27
C THR A 421 17.01 -15.50 9.50
N GLY A 422 15.90 -15.99 8.92
CA GLY A 422 15.44 -17.38 9.02
C GLY A 422 14.73 -17.66 10.35
N GLN A 423 14.23 -16.61 11.00
CA GLN A 423 13.34 -16.72 12.13
C GLN A 423 11.94 -17.13 11.65
N THR A 424 11.18 -17.77 12.53
CA THR A 424 9.79 -18.12 12.22
C THR A 424 8.95 -16.84 12.25
N PRO A 425 8.18 -16.53 11.18
CA PRO A 425 7.28 -15.39 11.18
C PRO A 425 6.34 -15.39 12.37
N SER A 426 6.37 -14.33 13.19
CA SER A 426 5.72 -14.33 14.51
C SER A 426 4.37 -13.62 14.56
N HIS A 427 4.07 -12.79 13.56
CA HIS A 427 2.91 -11.89 13.61
C HIS A 427 1.57 -12.67 13.57
N PRO A 428 0.62 -12.44 14.52
CA PRO A 428 -0.60 -13.25 14.65
C PRO A 428 -1.51 -13.23 13.41
N VAL A 429 -1.56 -12.11 12.68
CA VAL A 429 -2.43 -11.97 11.48
C VAL A 429 -2.03 -12.86 10.30
N LEU A 430 -0.83 -13.47 10.34
CA LEU A 430 -0.31 -14.37 9.30
C LEU A 430 -1.00 -15.73 9.28
N ALA A 431 -1.78 -16.07 10.31
CA ALA A 431 -2.48 -17.36 10.41
C ALA A 431 -3.62 -17.50 9.38
N GLY A 432 -4.24 -16.37 9.00
CA GLY A 432 -5.39 -16.36 8.09
C GLY A 432 -5.02 -16.28 6.60
N PRO A 433 -5.95 -16.66 5.71
CA PRO A 433 -5.79 -16.49 4.27
C PRO A 433 -5.77 -15.02 3.86
N GLY A 434 -5.03 -14.71 2.79
CA GLY A 434 -5.12 -13.40 2.13
C GLY A 434 -6.50 -13.19 1.50
N TRP A 435 -6.89 -11.94 1.27
CA TRP A 435 -8.20 -11.59 0.69
C TRP A 435 -8.42 -12.25 -0.67
N TRP A 436 -7.36 -12.49 -1.45
CA TRP A 436 -7.40 -13.20 -2.73
C TRP A 436 -7.80 -14.68 -2.62
N ARG A 437 -7.92 -15.22 -1.41
CA ARG A 437 -8.43 -16.58 -1.11
C ARG A 437 -9.81 -16.57 -0.43
N ARG A 438 -10.34 -15.41 -0.05
CA ARG A 438 -11.63 -15.28 0.64
C ARG A 438 -12.76 -15.00 -0.36
N SER A 439 -14.01 -15.24 0.02
CA SER A 439 -15.18 -15.02 -0.85
C SER A 439 -15.35 -13.56 -1.27
N GLU A 440 -15.03 -12.63 -0.38
CA GLU A 440 -15.16 -11.18 -0.57
C GLU A 440 -14.32 -10.62 -1.73
N ARG A 441 -13.38 -11.42 -2.28
CA ARG A 441 -12.63 -11.03 -3.47
C ARG A 441 -13.53 -10.87 -4.70
N LEU A 442 -14.60 -11.65 -4.80
CA LEU A 442 -15.46 -11.72 -5.97
C LEU A 442 -16.34 -10.47 -6.04
N LEU A 443 -16.12 -9.64 -7.05
CA LEU A 443 -16.93 -8.45 -7.32
C LEU A 443 -17.95 -8.68 -8.43
N PHE A 444 -17.77 -9.75 -9.21
CA PHE A 444 -18.63 -10.13 -10.32
C PHE A 444 -19.21 -11.53 -10.11
N THR A 445 -20.22 -11.89 -10.90
CA THR A 445 -20.73 -13.26 -10.90
C THR A 445 -19.58 -14.22 -11.24
N PRO A 446 -19.26 -15.19 -10.35
CA PRO A 446 -18.06 -16.00 -10.52
C PRO A 446 -18.17 -16.95 -11.73
N TYR A 447 -17.09 -17.06 -12.48
CA TYR A 447 -16.91 -18.08 -13.50
C TYR A 447 -16.33 -19.35 -12.86
N GLY A 448 -17.10 -20.44 -12.90
CA GLY A 448 -16.73 -21.73 -12.32
C GLY A 448 -17.07 -21.87 -10.82
N PRO A 449 -16.75 -23.03 -10.22
CA PRO A 449 -17.04 -23.28 -8.80
C PRO A 449 -16.23 -22.36 -7.89
N VAL A 450 -16.87 -21.79 -6.88
CA VAL A 450 -16.21 -20.89 -5.92
C VAL A 450 -15.41 -21.68 -4.90
N GLN A 451 -14.12 -21.42 -4.87
CA GLN A 451 -13.20 -21.77 -3.79
C GLN A 451 -13.04 -20.56 -2.87
N ALA A 452 -13.16 -20.77 -1.57
CA ALA A 452 -12.92 -19.75 -0.57
C ALA A 452 -12.38 -20.38 0.71
N GLU A 453 -11.48 -19.67 1.38
CA GLU A 453 -10.93 -20.03 2.69
C GLU A 453 -11.51 -19.10 3.77
N THR A 454 -11.81 -19.65 4.94
CA THR A 454 -12.33 -18.88 6.07
C THR A 454 -11.19 -18.28 6.90
N PRO A 455 -11.31 -17.03 7.40
CA PRO A 455 -10.37 -16.47 8.36
C PRO A 455 -10.16 -17.37 9.59
N VAL A 456 -8.91 -17.61 9.95
CA VAL A 456 -8.49 -18.37 11.14
C VAL A 456 -7.39 -17.62 11.89
N GLY A 457 -7.19 -17.95 13.17
CA GLY A 457 -6.16 -17.37 14.03
C GLY A 457 -6.71 -16.92 15.39
N ARG A 458 -5.81 -16.41 16.24
CA ARG A 458 -6.16 -15.81 17.53
C ARG A 458 -7.04 -14.57 17.29
N PRO A 459 -8.07 -14.32 18.11
CA PRO A 459 -8.97 -13.19 17.90
C PRO A 459 -8.44 -11.87 18.47
N LEU A 460 -9.01 -10.78 17.98
CA LEU A 460 -9.11 -9.50 18.71
C LEU A 460 -10.27 -9.57 19.69
N LEU A 461 -10.10 -9.12 20.93
CA LEU A 461 -11.24 -8.78 21.80
C LEU A 461 -11.59 -7.31 21.61
N ILE A 462 -12.87 -7.04 21.39
CA ILE A 462 -13.39 -5.67 21.25
C ILE A 462 -14.46 -5.48 22.31
N THR A 463 -14.32 -4.48 23.18
CA THR A 463 -15.36 -4.16 24.18
C THR A 463 -16.45 -3.27 23.57
N GLY A 464 -17.54 -2.99 24.27
CA GLY A 464 -18.52 -2.00 23.82
C GLY A 464 -19.40 -2.45 22.64
N LYS A 465 -19.91 -3.69 22.68
CA LYS A 465 -20.78 -4.31 21.64
C LYS A 465 -21.95 -3.46 21.14
N THR A 466 -22.52 -2.61 21.99
CA THR A 466 -23.67 -1.76 21.63
C THR A 466 -23.27 -0.34 21.24
N GLY A 467 -21.98 -0.02 21.23
CA GLY A 467 -21.45 1.30 20.91
C GLY A 467 -20.99 1.41 19.45
N THR A 468 -21.10 2.61 18.90
CA THR A 468 -20.73 2.94 17.51
C THR A 468 -19.34 2.46 17.13
N LEU A 469 -18.33 2.74 17.96
CA LEU A 469 -16.95 2.39 17.67
C LEU A 469 -16.69 0.87 17.77
N GLY A 470 -17.33 0.17 18.71
CA GLY A 470 -17.18 -1.28 18.87
C GLY A 470 -17.75 -2.04 17.67
N MET A 471 -18.95 -1.66 17.20
CA MET A 471 -19.56 -2.22 16.01
C MET A 471 -18.75 -1.91 14.75
N ALA A 472 -18.26 -0.67 14.60
CA ALA A 472 -17.42 -0.28 13.47
C ALA A 472 -16.10 -1.06 13.44
N MET A 473 -15.47 -1.27 14.60
CA MET A 473 -14.23 -2.06 14.69
C MET A 473 -14.48 -3.53 14.32
N ALA A 474 -15.58 -4.12 14.77
CA ALA A 474 -16.00 -5.46 14.38
C ALA A 474 -16.22 -5.57 12.86
N HIS A 475 -16.93 -4.60 12.26
CA HIS A 475 -17.13 -4.55 10.82
C HIS A 475 -15.80 -4.41 10.04
N ALA A 476 -14.88 -3.57 10.52
CA ALA A 476 -13.54 -3.45 9.94
C ALA A 476 -12.75 -4.77 10.02
N CYS A 477 -12.86 -5.51 11.13
CA CYS A 477 -12.23 -6.82 11.28
C CYS A 477 -12.83 -7.87 10.33
N GLU A 478 -14.16 -7.88 10.15
CA GLU A 478 -14.88 -8.73 9.20
C GLU A 478 -14.33 -8.55 7.78
N LEU A 479 -14.32 -7.31 7.28
CA LEU A 479 -13.83 -6.97 5.93
C LEU A 479 -12.37 -7.38 5.73
N ARG A 480 -11.54 -7.22 6.76
CA ARG A 480 -10.11 -7.51 6.75
C ARG A 480 -9.77 -8.98 7.03
N GLY A 481 -10.76 -9.82 7.27
CA GLY A 481 -10.54 -11.23 7.62
C GLY A 481 -9.67 -11.37 8.87
N LEU A 482 -9.91 -10.54 9.87
CA LEU A 482 -9.27 -10.59 11.18
C LEU A 482 -10.25 -11.27 12.15
N PRO A 483 -9.92 -12.45 12.72
CA PRO A 483 -10.78 -13.05 13.74
C PRO A 483 -10.99 -12.10 14.92
N TYR A 484 -12.24 -11.97 15.39
CA TYR A 484 -12.58 -11.08 16.50
C TYR A 484 -13.69 -11.63 17.41
N ARG A 485 -13.83 -11.04 18.59
CA ARG A 485 -14.96 -11.21 19.51
C ARG A 485 -15.39 -9.85 20.03
N LEU A 486 -16.62 -9.46 19.69
CA LEU A 486 -17.24 -8.23 20.17
C LEU A 486 -18.08 -8.52 21.43
N LEU A 487 -17.63 -7.99 22.57
CA LEU A 487 -18.17 -8.31 23.89
C LEU A 487 -19.01 -7.15 24.46
N SER A 488 -20.16 -7.50 25.02
CA SER A 488 -20.99 -6.60 25.81
C SER A 488 -20.43 -6.41 27.22
N ARG A 489 -20.97 -5.42 27.96
CA ARG A 489 -20.64 -5.23 29.38
C ARG A 489 -20.97 -6.45 30.24
N GLN A 490 -21.97 -7.25 29.87
CA GLN A 490 -22.33 -8.47 30.61
C GLN A 490 -21.30 -9.59 30.41
N GLU A 491 -20.68 -9.64 29.22
CA GLU A 491 -19.65 -10.62 28.88
C GLU A 491 -18.27 -10.20 29.42
N LEU A 492 -17.98 -8.89 29.37
CA LEU A 492 -16.75 -8.29 29.88
C LEU A 492 -17.04 -6.90 30.46
N ASP A 493 -17.25 -6.81 31.78
CA ASP A 493 -17.23 -5.53 32.49
C ASP A 493 -15.77 -5.15 32.73
N ILE A 494 -15.31 -4.12 32.03
CA ILE A 494 -13.92 -3.64 32.11
C ILE A 494 -13.54 -3.14 33.50
N THR A 495 -14.53 -2.90 34.39
CA THR A 495 -14.30 -2.46 35.76
C THR A 495 -14.20 -3.62 36.77
N ASP A 496 -14.48 -4.86 36.34
CA ASP A 496 -14.32 -6.08 37.16
C ASP A 496 -13.01 -6.82 36.77
N PRO A 497 -11.99 -6.84 37.64
CA PRO A 497 -10.73 -7.53 37.36
C PRO A 497 -10.92 -9.04 37.09
N GLY A 498 -11.92 -9.67 37.73
CA GLY A 498 -12.22 -11.08 37.50
C GLY A 498 -12.81 -11.32 36.11
N ALA A 499 -13.67 -10.43 35.62
CA ALA A 499 -14.22 -10.52 34.27
C ALA A 499 -13.13 -10.33 33.21
N VAL A 500 -12.23 -9.37 33.40
CA VAL A 500 -11.09 -9.13 32.51
C VAL A 500 -10.20 -10.38 32.41
N ALA A 501 -9.78 -10.94 33.54
CA ALA A 501 -8.93 -12.12 33.56
C ALA A 501 -9.59 -13.32 32.86
N ARG A 502 -10.87 -13.60 33.15
CA ARG A 502 -11.63 -14.69 32.50
C ARG A 502 -11.74 -14.50 30.99
N ALA A 503 -11.99 -13.27 30.52
CA ALA A 503 -12.13 -13.00 29.09
C ALA A 503 -10.81 -13.22 28.32
N LEU A 504 -9.67 -12.78 28.89
CA LEU A 504 -8.35 -13.00 28.30
C LEU A 504 -8.00 -14.50 28.24
N GLU A 505 -8.26 -15.24 29.32
CA GLU A 505 -8.01 -16.70 29.38
C GLU A 505 -8.90 -17.47 28.40
N GLN A 506 -10.21 -17.18 28.38
CA GLN A 506 -11.18 -17.91 27.58
C GLN A 506 -10.96 -17.74 26.07
N HIS A 507 -10.55 -16.54 25.64
CA HIS A 507 -10.49 -16.21 24.22
C HIS A 507 -9.08 -16.22 23.63
N ASP A 508 -8.03 -16.27 24.45
CA ASP A 508 -6.62 -16.19 24.04
C ASP A 508 -6.36 -15.15 22.92
N PRO A 509 -6.73 -13.87 23.13
CA PRO A 509 -6.60 -12.87 22.09
C PRO A 509 -5.17 -12.42 21.90
N TRP A 510 -4.83 -11.96 20.70
CA TRP A 510 -3.54 -11.30 20.48
C TRP A 510 -3.58 -9.81 20.82
N ALA A 511 -4.78 -9.19 20.80
CA ALA A 511 -4.98 -7.84 21.32
C ALA A 511 -6.39 -7.59 21.85
N VAL A 512 -6.52 -6.59 22.72
CA VAL A 512 -7.76 -6.00 23.20
C VAL A 512 -7.89 -4.58 22.62
N VAL A 513 -9.05 -4.29 22.03
CA VAL A 513 -9.45 -2.93 21.61
C VAL A 513 -10.56 -2.47 22.55
N ASN A 514 -10.21 -1.58 23.47
CA ASN A 514 -11.16 -1.03 24.42
C ASN A 514 -11.97 0.12 23.83
N THR A 515 -13.15 -0.16 23.29
CA THR A 515 -14.08 0.88 22.81
C THR A 515 -15.20 1.18 23.80
N ALA A 516 -15.14 0.60 25.01
CA ALA A 516 -16.06 0.89 26.11
C ALA A 516 -15.58 2.10 26.93
N GLY A 517 -16.54 2.88 27.42
CA GLY A 517 -16.29 4.03 28.27
C GLY A 517 -17.53 4.91 28.41
N TYR A 518 -17.48 5.85 29.34
CA TYR A 518 -18.51 6.86 29.53
C TYR A 518 -18.38 7.91 28.42
N VAL A 519 -19.46 8.36 27.79
CA VAL A 519 -19.41 9.28 26.62
C VAL A 519 -20.23 10.58 26.76
N ARG A 520 -21.07 10.70 27.79
CA ARG A 520 -21.99 11.84 27.96
C ARG A 520 -21.32 13.01 28.66
N VAL A 521 -20.67 13.87 27.87
CA VAL A 521 -19.75 14.92 28.37
C VAL A 521 -20.38 15.85 29.41
N ASP A 522 -21.62 16.30 29.22
CA ASP A 522 -22.30 17.19 30.19
C ASP A 522 -22.70 16.48 31.48
N GLU A 523 -23.07 15.20 31.41
CA GLU A 523 -23.43 14.41 32.59
C GLU A 523 -22.18 14.00 33.39
N ALA A 524 -21.01 13.97 32.75
CA ALA A 524 -19.76 13.56 33.36
C ALA A 524 -19.30 14.47 34.52
N GLU A 525 -19.82 15.70 34.63
CA GLU A 525 -19.50 16.62 35.74
C GLU A 525 -19.91 16.05 37.11
N ASP A 526 -21.02 15.31 37.16
CA ASP A 526 -21.56 14.78 38.42
C ASP A 526 -21.66 13.25 38.47
N ASP A 527 -21.57 12.57 37.32
CA ASP A 527 -21.76 11.11 37.27
C ASP A 527 -20.47 10.35 37.66
N PRO A 528 -20.46 9.61 38.78
CA PRO A 528 -19.28 8.86 39.22
C PRO A 528 -18.89 7.74 38.24
N ARG A 529 -19.81 7.27 37.38
CA ARG A 529 -19.50 6.29 36.34
C ARG A 529 -18.43 6.78 35.38
N ASN A 530 -18.29 8.10 35.19
CA ASN A 530 -17.23 8.66 34.38
C ASN A 530 -15.85 8.23 34.88
N GLY A 531 -15.58 8.31 36.19
CA GLY A 531 -14.32 7.84 36.76
C GLY A 531 -14.12 6.33 36.59
N HIS A 532 -15.14 5.53 36.90
CA HIS A 532 -15.03 4.08 36.82
C HIS A 532 -14.85 3.57 35.37
N GLU A 533 -15.65 4.05 34.44
CA GLU A 533 -15.66 3.54 33.06
C GLU A 533 -14.53 4.15 32.21
N ASN A 534 -14.15 5.42 32.42
CA ASN A 534 -13.09 6.04 31.64
C ASN A 534 -11.69 5.93 32.27
N MET A 535 -11.54 5.74 33.59
CA MET A 535 -10.22 5.63 34.23
C MET A 535 -9.96 4.22 34.80
N ASP A 536 -10.82 3.71 35.68
CA ASP A 536 -10.57 2.40 36.32
C ASP A 536 -10.58 1.25 35.32
N GLY A 537 -11.53 1.25 34.39
CA GLY A 537 -11.65 0.19 33.39
C GLY A 537 -10.41 0.06 32.49
N PRO A 538 -9.98 1.12 31.78
CA PRO A 538 -8.75 1.09 30.99
C PRO A 538 -7.51 0.73 31.81
N ARG A 539 -7.41 1.21 33.07
CA ARG A 539 -6.31 0.86 33.98
C ARG A 539 -6.25 -0.64 34.27
N LEU A 540 -7.39 -1.28 34.53
CA LEU A 540 -7.47 -2.73 34.77
C LEU A 540 -7.14 -3.53 33.51
N LEU A 541 -7.64 -3.11 32.35
CA LEU A 541 -7.29 -3.73 31.07
C LEU A 541 -5.78 -3.64 30.80
N ALA A 542 -5.16 -2.48 31.01
CA ALA A 542 -3.73 -2.29 30.81
C ALA A 542 -2.89 -3.17 31.73
N GLN A 543 -3.29 -3.29 33.01
CA GLN A 543 -2.64 -4.19 33.94
C GLN A 543 -2.70 -5.65 33.47
N ALA A 544 -3.90 -6.16 33.18
CA ALA A 544 -4.08 -7.55 32.77
C ALA A 544 -3.37 -7.85 31.44
N CYS A 545 -3.46 -6.94 30.46
CA CYS A 545 -2.79 -7.08 29.16
C CYS A 545 -1.26 -7.12 29.30
N ALA A 546 -0.68 -6.28 30.16
CA ALA A 546 0.75 -6.31 30.46
C ALA A 546 1.19 -7.62 31.12
N GLU A 547 0.39 -8.14 32.06
CA GLU A 547 0.66 -9.42 32.73
C GLU A 547 0.60 -10.62 31.78
N THR A 548 -0.24 -10.58 30.73
CA THR A 548 -0.42 -11.68 29.77
C THR A 548 0.30 -11.48 28.43
N GLY A 549 0.97 -10.34 28.21
CA GLY A 549 1.61 -10.01 26.93
C GLY A 549 0.62 -9.79 25.77
N VAL A 550 -0.64 -9.43 26.07
CA VAL A 550 -1.67 -9.12 25.08
C VAL A 550 -1.59 -7.64 24.73
N ARG A 551 -1.67 -7.26 23.45
CA ARG A 551 -1.62 -5.84 23.06
C ARG A 551 -2.89 -5.11 23.48
N LEU A 552 -2.80 -3.84 23.85
CA LEU A 552 -3.96 -3.02 24.22
C LEU A 552 -4.05 -1.77 23.34
N VAL A 553 -5.25 -1.53 22.80
CA VAL A 553 -5.66 -0.23 22.25
C VAL A 553 -6.74 0.36 23.15
N THR A 554 -6.63 1.64 23.48
CA THR A 554 -7.67 2.39 24.20
C THR A 554 -7.83 3.78 23.61
N PHE A 555 -8.95 4.44 23.91
CA PHE A 555 -9.32 5.72 23.31
C PHE A 555 -9.41 6.85 24.35
N SER A 556 -8.83 7.97 23.98
CA SER A 556 -8.93 9.27 24.63
C SER A 556 -9.68 10.26 23.74
N SER A 557 -9.62 11.55 24.04
CA SER A 557 -10.40 12.60 23.37
C SER A 557 -9.59 13.87 23.22
N ASP A 558 -9.89 14.64 22.18
CA ASP A 558 -9.52 16.05 22.03
C ASP A 558 -9.89 16.94 23.23
N LEU A 559 -10.92 16.58 24.01
CA LEU A 559 -11.31 17.28 25.25
C LEU A 559 -10.28 17.17 26.39
N VAL A 560 -9.14 16.50 26.17
CA VAL A 560 -7.97 16.63 27.05
C VAL A 560 -7.27 17.99 26.90
N PHE A 561 -7.61 18.78 25.89
CA PHE A 561 -7.05 20.11 25.63
C PHE A 561 -8.01 21.25 26.02
N ASP A 562 -7.43 22.42 26.33
CA ASP A 562 -8.15 23.63 26.74
C ASP A 562 -8.57 24.54 25.59
N GLY A 563 -7.92 24.39 24.44
CA GLY A 563 -8.13 25.18 23.23
C GLY A 563 -7.45 26.54 23.18
N THR A 564 -6.36 26.72 23.92
CA THR A 564 -5.64 28.00 23.99
C THR A 564 -4.51 28.17 22.96
N LEU A 565 -4.06 27.10 22.27
CA LEU A 565 -2.86 27.16 21.42
C LEU A 565 -3.04 27.88 20.07
N GLY A 566 -4.27 28.10 19.61
CA GLY A 566 -4.54 28.79 18.33
C GLY A 566 -4.04 28.07 17.07
N ARG A 567 -3.53 26.85 17.22
CA ARG A 567 -3.12 25.91 16.15
C ARG A 567 -3.60 24.50 16.49
N PRO A 568 -3.67 23.56 15.52
CA PRO A 568 -3.95 22.15 15.82
C PRO A 568 -3.00 21.59 16.88
N TYR A 569 -3.54 20.79 17.79
CA TYR A 569 -2.79 20.08 18.83
C TYR A 569 -2.10 18.85 18.25
N VAL A 570 -0.83 18.65 18.59
CA VAL A 570 -0.03 17.47 18.27
C VAL A 570 0.24 16.63 19.52
N GLU A 571 0.72 15.40 19.36
CA GLU A 571 0.86 14.44 20.46
C GLU A 571 1.75 14.95 21.61
N SER A 572 2.79 15.74 21.30
CA SER A 572 3.71 16.34 22.28
C SER A 572 3.15 17.54 23.05
N ASP A 573 1.99 18.09 22.67
CA ASP A 573 1.37 19.20 23.39
C ASP A 573 0.86 18.77 24.78
N ALA A 574 1.03 19.64 25.76
CA ALA A 574 0.59 19.39 27.13
C ALA A 574 -0.95 19.43 27.24
N PRO A 575 -1.59 18.37 27.79
CA PRO A 575 -3.03 18.34 27.98
C PRO A 575 -3.47 19.13 29.23
N HIS A 576 -4.53 19.95 29.07
CA HIS A 576 -5.13 20.80 30.09
C HIS A 576 -6.68 20.76 30.00
N PRO A 577 -7.34 19.67 30.42
CA PRO A 577 -8.78 19.50 30.23
C PRO A 577 -9.63 20.49 31.04
N LEU A 578 -10.67 21.06 30.41
CA LEU A 578 -11.60 22.00 31.05
C LEU A 578 -12.72 21.32 31.86
N ASN A 579 -13.15 20.13 31.45
CA ASN A 579 -14.31 19.43 31.98
C ASN A 579 -13.98 18.06 32.61
N ALA A 580 -14.92 17.50 33.36
CA ALA A 580 -14.73 16.23 34.08
C ALA A 580 -14.47 15.03 33.16
N TYR A 581 -15.10 15.01 31.98
CA TYR A 581 -14.86 13.98 30.98
C TYR A 581 -13.40 14.00 30.48
N GLY A 582 -12.89 15.16 30.05
CA GLY A 582 -11.51 15.34 29.62
C GLY A 582 -10.50 15.00 30.72
N ARG A 583 -10.78 15.39 31.97
CA ARG A 583 -9.96 15.01 33.14
C ARG A 583 -9.88 13.49 33.31
N SER A 584 -11.00 12.77 33.16
CA SER A 584 -11.03 11.31 33.27
C SER A 584 -10.25 10.62 32.15
N LYS A 585 -10.36 11.11 30.90
CA LYS A 585 -9.61 10.58 29.76
C LYS A 585 -8.12 10.78 29.94
N LEU A 586 -7.68 11.98 30.32
CA LEU A 586 -6.27 12.24 30.62
C LEU A 586 -5.73 11.37 31.78
N ALA A 587 -6.53 11.13 32.82
CA ALA A 587 -6.15 10.21 33.88
C ALA A 587 -5.96 8.78 33.36
N ALA A 588 -6.86 8.33 32.47
CA ALA A 588 -6.75 7.04 31.80
C ALA A 588 -5.46 6.90 30.98
N GLU A 589 -5.10 7.91 30.18
CA GLU A 589 -3.84 7.92 29.40
C GLU A 589 -2.64 7.64 30.31
N ARG A 590 -2.56 8.33 31.45
CA ARG A 590 -1.47 8.19 32.43
C ARG A 590 -1.48 6.81 33.10
N GLU A 591 -2.64 6.35 33.56
CA GLU A 591 -2.75 5.06 34.25
C GLU A 591 -2.47 3.86 33.33
N VAL A 592 -2.87 3.95 32.06
CA VAL A 592 -2.59 2.93 31.04
C VAL A 592 -1.11 2.90 30.71
N LEU A 593 -0.52 4.04 30.31
CA LEU A 593 0.87 4.10 29.86
C LEU A 593 1.90 3.85 30.98
N SER A 594 1.54 4.13 32.24
CA SER A 594 2.38 3.79 33.39
C SER A 594 2.45 2.29 33.68
N ARG A 595 1.43 1.52 33.29
CA ARG A 595 1.38 0.05 33.47
C ARG A 595 1.84 -0.70 32.24
N MET A 596 1.51 -0.17 31.07
CA MET A 596 1.80 -0.78 29.78
C MET A 596 2.28 0.30 28.81
N PRO A 597 3.58 0.65 28.83
CA PRO A 597 4.17 1.61 27.89
C PRO A 597 3.96 1.24 26.41
N GLU A 598 3.77 -0.05 26.12
CA GLU A 598 3.51 -0.60 24.79
C GLU A 598 2.03 -0.49 24.34
N ALA A 599 1.14 -0.01 25.20
CA ALA A 599 -0.26 0.22 24.84
C ALA A 599 -0.38 1.35 23.82
N LEU A 600 -1.36 1.23 22.93
CA LEU A 600 -1.71 2.25 21.95
C LEU A 600 -2.89 3.08 22.48
N VAL A 601 -2.68 4.38 22.64
CA VAL A 601 -3.68 5.32 23.14
C VAL A 601 -4.06 6.29 22.02
N ILE A 602 -5.30 6.20 21.55
CA ILE A 602 -5.77 7.03 20.44
C ILE A 602 -6.54 8.23 20.97
N ARG A 603 -5.97 9.43 20.86
CA ARG A 603 -6.75 10.67 20.97
C ARG A 603 -7.46 10.91 19.65
N THR A 604 -8.74 11.17 19.74
CA THR A 604 -9.61 11.37 18.59
C THR A 604 -10.64 12.43 18.94
N SER A 605 -11.42 12.87 17.98
CA SER A 605 -12.35 13.99 18.12
C SER A 605 -13.79 13.55 17.79
N ALA A 606 -14.66 14.51 17.49
CA ALA A 606 -16.09 14.31 17.29
C ALA A 606 -16.40 13.24 16.22
N PHE A 607 -16.95 12.11 16.66
CA PHE A 607 -17.31 11.01 15.77
C PHE A 607 -18.48 11.36 14.86
N PHE A 608 -18.34 10.96 13.59
CA PHE A 608 -19.47 10.79 12.67
C PHE A 608 -19.24 9.54 11.81
N GLY A 609 -20.32 8.96 11.32
CA GLY A 609 -20.26 7.75 10.52
C GLY A 609 -21.62 7.37 9.93
N PRO A 610 -21.67 6.35 9.07
CA PRO A 610 -22.90 5.98 8.38
C PRO A 610 -23.86 5.15 9.27
N TRP A 611 -23.36 4.52 10.34
CA TRP A 611 -24.12 3.51 11.12
C TRP A 611 -24.72 4.02 12.43
N ASP A 612 -24.42 5.25 12.85
CA ASP A 612 -24.90 5.81 14.13
C ASP A 612 -25.91 6.92 13.88
N PRO A 613 -27.22 6.71 14.14
CA PRO A 613 -28.26 7.70 13.90
C PRO A 613 -28.23 8.87 14.90
N HIS A 614 -27.41 8.78 15.95
CA HIS A 614 -27.31 9.77 17.02
C HIS A 614 -26.08 10.67 16.89
N ASN A 615 -25.20 10.43 15.91
CA ASN A 615 -24.07 11.32 15.66
C ASN A 615 -24.53 12.68 15.11
N PHE A 616 -23.65 13.68 15.20
CA PHE A 616 -23.98 15.06 14.84
C PHE A 616 -24.41 15.23 13.38
N ALA A 617 -23.72 14.59 12.42
CA ALA A 617 -24.07 14.68 11.00
C ALA A 617 -25.45 14.06 10.73
N ALA A 618 -25.76 12.92 11.36
CA ALA A 618 -27.08 12.30 11.29
C ALA A 618 -28.18 13.16 11.92
N PHE A 619 -27.89 13.83 13.05
CA PHE A 619 -28.78 14.81 13.66
C PHE A 619 -29.08 15.97 12.71
N VAL A 620 -28.04 16.62 12.16
CA VAL A 620 -28.21 17.73 11.22
C VAL A 620 -29.04 17.29 10.02
N ARG A 621 -28.69 16.17 9.38
CA ARG A 621 -29.47 15.59 8.26
C ARG A 621 -30.94 15.43 8.63
N ARG A 622 -31.25 14.82 9.78
CA ARG A 622 -32.64 14.57 10.21
C ARG A 622 -33.43 15.86 10.43
N GLU A 623 -32.83 16.86 11.05
CA GLU A 623 -33.52 18.13 11.32
C GLU A 623 -33.75 18.93 10.03
N LEU A 624 -32.74 18.98 9.16
CA LEU A 624 -32.82 19.69 7.88
C LEU A 624 -33.81 19.04 6.90
N LEU A 625 -33.84 17.70 6.82
CA LEU A 625 -34.85 16.98 6.03
C LEU A 625 -36.29 17.23 6.51
N ALA A 626 -36.45 17.66 7.75
CA ALA A 626 -37.75 17.99 8.32
C ALA A 626 -38.02 19.52 8.35
N ASP A 627 -37.28 20.30 7.58
CA ASP A 627 -37.33 21.77 7.51
C ASP A 627 -37.21 22.47 8.89
N ARG A 628 -36.51 21.83 9.84
CA ARG A 628 -36.29 22.40 11.18
C ARG A 628 -34.95 23.11 11.24
N ARG A 629 -34.94 24.27 11.90
CA ARG A 629 -33.72 25.03 12.17
C ARG A 629 -32.88 24.35 13.25
N VAL A 630 -31.56 24.32 13.04
CA VAL A 630 -30.61 23.75 13.99
C VAL A 630 -29.69 24.86 14.51
N ARG A 631 -29.69 25.06 15.84
CA ARG A 631 -28.76 25.99 16.51
C ARG A 631 -27.45 25.28 16.80
N VAL A 632 -26.34 25.82 16.32
CA VAL A 632 -25.02 25.17 16.37
C VAL A 632 -23.92 26.19 16.71
N ALA A 633 -22.91 25.77 17.50
CA ALA A 633 -21.82 26.63 17.93
C ALA A 633 -20.97 27.14 16.74
N ALA A 634 -20.78 28.46 16.65
CA ALA A 634 -19.89 29.11 15.69
C ALA A 634 -18.44 29.25 16.18
N ASP A 635 -18.23 29.20 17.50
CA ASP A 635 -16.99 29.53 18.19
C ASP A 635 -16.30 28.31 18.81
N GLN A 636 -16.75 27.10 18.46
CA GLN A 636 -16.17 25.83 18.86
C GLN A 636 -15.68 25.09 17.61
N VAL A 637 -14.36 25.01 17.45
CA VAL A 637 -13.68 24.42 16.29
C VAL A 637 -13.10 23.06 16.66
N VAL A 638 -13.39 22.05 15.85
CA VAL A 638 -13.02 20.64 16.05
C VAL A 638 -12.43 20.05 14.76
N SER A 639 -11.92 18.82 14.85
CA SER A 639 -11.49 18.00 13.70
C SER A 639 -12.40 16.76 13.61
N PRO A 640 -13.55 16.82 12.92
CA PRO A 640 -14.50 15.70 12.89
C PRO A 640 -13.81 14.41 12.46
N THR A 641 -14.14 13.31 13.13
CA THR A 641 -13.52 12.01 12.90
C THR A 641 -14.52 11.02 12.32
N TYR A 642 -14.27 10.62 11.08
CA TYR A 642 -15.04 9.61 10.38
C TYR A 642 -14.66 8.22 10.88
N VAL A 643 -15.63 7.56 11.52
CA VAL A 643 -15.40 6.30 12.23
C VAL A 643 -14.79 5.21 11.34
N PRO A 644 -15.18 5.01 10.07
CA PRO A 644 -14.52 4.05 9.18
C PRO A 644 -13.02 4.33 8.97
N ASP A 645 -12.63 5.59 8.77
CA ASP A 645 -11.21 5.94 8.64
C ASP A 645 -10.45 5.72 9.96
N LEU A 646 -11.08 6.06 11.09
CA LEU A 646 -10.50 5.85 12.41
C LEU A 646 -10.20 4.36 12.64
N THR A 647 -11.16 3.47 12.36
CA THR A 647 -10.95 2.02 12.53
C THR A 647 -9.84 1.48 11.63
N ARG A 648 -9.71 2.00 10.39
CA ARG A 648 -8.59 1.66 9.49
C ARG A 648 -7.26 2.04 10.12
N GLY A 649 -7.10 3.30 10.53
CA GLY A 649 -5.87 3.82 11.14
C GLY A 649 -5.49 3.11 12.44
N VAL A 650 -6.47 2.83 13.31
CA VAL A 650 -6.27 2.07 14.56
C VAL A 650 -5.68 0.69 14.27
N LEU A 651 -6.27 -0.05 13.34
CA LEU A 651 -5.82 -1.40 13.00
C LEU A 651 -4.47 -1.38 12.27
N GLU A 652 -4.19 -0.37 11.43
CA GLU A 652 -2.84 -0.19 10.84
C GLU A 652 -1.77 -0.01 11.92
N LEU A 653 -1.98 0.92 12.86
CA LEU A 653 -1.06 1.17 13.97
C LEU A 653 -0.91 -0.05 14.89
N LEU A 654 -2.02 -0.73 15.21
CA LEU A 654 -2.01 -1.92 16.07
C LEU A 654 -1.20 -3.06 15.43
N ILE A 655 -1.38 -3.32 14.13
CA ILE A 655 -0.65 -4.36 13.40
C ILE A 655 0.81 -3.97 13.23
N ASP A 656 1.11 -2.69 12.97
CA ASP A 656 2.50 -2.19 12.94
C ASP A 656 3.21 -2.27 14.31
N GLY A 657 2.47 -2.56 15.38
CA GLY A 657 3.02 -2.69 16.73
C GLY A 657 3.30 -1.35 17.39
N GLU A 658 2.65 -0.28 16.93
CA GLU A 658 2.81 1.08 17.48
C GLU A 658 2.28 1.17 18.92
N SER A 659 2.82 2.14 19.66
CA SER A 659 2.51 2.38 21.06
C SER A 659 2.54 3.87 21.41
N GLY A 660 2.13 4.19 22.64
CA GLY A 660 2.03 5.54 23.14
C GLY A 660 0.79 6.27 22.62
N VAL A 661 0.79 7.59 22.78
CA VAL A 661 -0.29 8.45 22.31
C VAL A 661 -0.16 8.68 20.79
N TRP A 662 -1.28 8.59 20.09
CA TRP A 662 -1.46 8.95 18.69
C TRP A 662 -2.72 9.78 18.52
N HIS A 663 -2.67 10.79 17.66
CA HIS A 663 -3.83 11.54 17.23
C HIS A 663 -4.39 10.94 15.94
N LEU A 664 -5.65 10.53 15.95
CA LEU A 664 -6.39 10.11 14.75
C LEU A 664 -7.69 10.92 14.64
N ALA A 665 -7.68 11.89 13.74
CA ALA A 665 -8.84 12.66 13.29
C ALA A 665 -8.66 13.01 11.82
N ASN A 666 -9.75 13.19 11.06
CA ASN A 666 -9.62 13.60 9.66
C ASN A 666 -9.02 15.01 9.58
N ASP A 667 -8.13 15.21 8.59
CA ASP A 667 -7.41 16.47 8.44
C ASP A 667 -8.38 17.61 8.07
N GLY A 668 -8.36 18.67 8.87
CA GLY A 668 -9.26 19.81 8.74
C GLY A 668 -9.69 20.41 10.09
N ALA A 669 -9.89 21.72 10.10
CA ALA A 669 -10.41 22.48 11.23
C ALA A 669 -11.75 23.10 10.83
N VAL A 670 -12.84 22.71 11.50
CA VAL A 670 -14.18 23.23 11.21
C VAL A 670 -14.93 23.60 12.48
N SER A 671 -15.64 24.72 12.45
CA SER A 671 -16.63 25.01 13.50
C SER A 671 -17.78 24.00 13.39
N TRP A 672 -18.50 23.75 14.49
CA TRP A 672 -19.70 22.91 14.42
C TRP A 672 -20.73 23.48 13.43
N ALA A 673 -20.89 24.80 13.37
CA ALA A 673 -21.80 25.45 12.42
C ALA A 673 -21.37 25.21 10.96
N ASP A 674 -20.07 25.28 10.65
CA ASP A 674 -19.58 25.01 9.30
C ASP A 674 -19.64 23.52 8.95
N PHE A 675 -19.45 22.63 9.92
CA PHE A 675 -19.72 21.21 9.72
C PHE A 675 -21.20 20.98 9.34
N ALA A 676 -22.15 21.55 10.08
CA ALA A 676 -23.58 21.43 9.75
C ALA A 676 -23.91 21.98 8.36
N ARG A 677 -23.32 23.11 7.96
CA ARG A 677 -23.49 23.66 6.60
C ARG A 677 -22.89 22.75 5.53
N GLN A 678 -21.72 22.16 5.77
CA GLN A 678 -21.12 21.23 4.83
C GLN A 678 -21.94 19.95 4.69
N VAL A 679 -22.54 19.45 5.79
CA VAL A 679 -23.52 18.35 5.74
C VAL A 679 -24.71 18.72 4.86
N ALA A 680 -25.26 19.93 5.01
CA ALA A 680 -26.35 20.40 4.16
C ALA A 680 -25.94 20.44 2.68
N GLN A 681 -24.75 20.96 2.39
CA GLN A 681 -24.22 21.06 1.01
C GLN A 681 -24.03 19.71 0.34
N VAL A 682 -23.41 18.72 1.01
CA VAL A 682 -23.16 17.40 0.39
C VAL A 682 -24.42 16.55 0.22
N LEU A 683 -25.52 16.95 0.86
CA LEU A 683 -26.84 16.29 0.78
C LEU A 683 -27.86 17.11 -0.04
N ASP A 684 -27.45 18.23 -0.64
CA ASP A 684 -28.32 19.16 -1.37
C ASP A 684 -29.53 19.66 -0.53
N LEU A 685 -29.29 19.95 0.76
CA LEU A 685 -30.27 20.51 1.72
C LEU A 685 -30.01 22.00 1.96
N ASP A 686 -31.02 22.75 2.45
CA ASP A 686 -30.92 24.19 2.69
C ASP A 686 -29.94 24.53 3.85
N PRO A 687 -28.76 25.12 3.57
CA PRO A 687 -27.83 25.53 4.63
C PRO A 687 -28.35 26.73 5.45
N GLY A 688 -29.38 27.45 4.96
CA GLY A 688 -30.02 28.58 5.65
C GLY A 688 -30.79 28.20 6.91
N LEU A 689 -31.10 26.91 7.08
CA LEU A 689 -31.69 26.35 8.30
C LEU A 689 -30.66 26.14 9.43
N VAL A 690 -29.35 26.30 9.16
CA VAL A 690 -28.30 26.24 10.17
C VAL A 690 -28.10 27.62 10.81
N GLU A 691 -28.55 27.76 12.06
CA GLU A 691 -28.38 28.97 12.86
C GLU A 691 -27.10 28.89 13.69
N ALA A 692 -26.09 29.67 13.29
CA ALA A 692 -24.82 29.74 14.00
C ALA A 692 -24.92 30.68 15.20
N VAL A 693 -24.62 30.18 16.40
CA VAL A 693 -24.71 30.92 17.66
C VAL A 693 -23.42 30.77 18.49
N PRO A 694 -23.10 31.71 19.40
CA PRO A 694 -22.06 31.48 20.40
C PRO A 694 -22.36 30.24 21.24
N GLY A 695 -21.35 29.41 21.53
CA GLY A 695 -21.53 28.17 22.27
C GLY A 695 -22.12 28.37 23.67
N ALA A 696 -21.86 29.54 24.29
CA ALA A 696 -22.46 29.94 25.57
C ALA A 696 -24.00 30.01 25.53
N GLU A 697 -24.62 30.21 24.37
CA GLU A 697 -26.07 30.25 24.20
C GLU A 697 -26.72 28.86 24.05
N LEU A 698 -25.92 27.79 23.97
CA LEU A 698 -26.39 26.41 23.82
C LEU A 698 -26.71 25.73 25.15
N GLY A 699 -26.44 26.39 26.29
CA GLY A 699 -26.75 25.86 27.62
C GLY A 699 -25.97 24.60 28.01
N GLN A 700 -24.81 24.37 27.39
CA GLN A 700 -23.91 23.25 27.70
C GLN A 700 -23.44 23.35 29.15
N ARG A 701 -23.49 22.23 29.89
CA ARG A 701 -23.12 22.21 31.31
C ARG A 701 -21.61 22.13 31.52
N ALA A 702 -20.95 21.24 30.79
CA ALA A 702 -19.51 21.09 30.85
C ALA A 702 -18.86 22.11 29.91
N ALA A 703 -17.80 22.76 30.37
CA ALA A 703 -17.03 23.69 29.54
C ALA A 703 -16.48 22.97 28.29
N ARG A 704 -16.63 23.60 27.12
CA ARG A 704 -16.06 23.13 25.85
C ARG A 704 -14.88 24.01 25.46
N PRO A 705 -13.76 23.44 24.97
CA PRO A 705 -12.69 24.23 24.41
C PRO A 705 -13.19 24.96 23.15
N ALA A 706 -12.77 26.20 22.96
CA ALA A 706 -13.08 26.96 21.73
C ALA A 706 -12.39 26.35 20.50
N TYR A 707 -11.27 25.65 20.70
CA TYR A 707 -10.47 25.06 19.64
C TYR A 707 -9.88 23.73 20.10
N SER A 708 -10.21 22.60 19.48
CA SER A 708 -9.69 21.28 19.89
C SER A 708 -9.26 20.40 18.72
N VAL A 709 -8.94 21.05 17.59
CA VAL A 709 -8.48 20.41 16.36
C VAL A 709 -7.21 19.61 16.65
N LEU A 710 -7.19 18.36 16.20
CA LEU A 710 -6.04 17.47 16.28
C LEU A 710 -5.28 17.43 14.95
N SER A 711 -3.95 17.42 15.04
CA SER A 711 -3.04 16.97 13.98
C SER A 711 -2.10 15.93 14.56
N SER A 712 -1.43 15.13 13.71
CA SER A 712 -0.47 14.12 14.16
C SER A 712 0.93 14.45 13.67
N GLU A 713 1.88 14.56 14.60
CA GLU A 713 3.30 14.66 14.26
C GLU A 713 3.94 13.29 13.98
N ARG A 714 3.20 12.20 14.27
CA ARG A 714 3.66 10.82 14.11
C ARG A 714 3.26 10.22 12.75
N GLY A 715 2.19 10.70 12.11
CA GLY A 715 1.74 10.19 10.81
C GLY A 715 0.41 10.74 10.32
N ALA A 716 0.35 11.20 9.07
CA ALA A 716 -0.90 11.57 8.40
C ALA A 716 -1.63 10.32 7.84
N LEU A 717 -2.31 9.58 8.71
CA LEU A 717 -3.00 8.33 8.37
C LEU A 717 -4.47 8.52 7.96
N MET A 718 -5.07 9.63 8.36
CA MET A 718 -6.48 9.93 8.13
C MET A 718 -6.64 10.79 6.87
N PRO A 719 -7.64 10.51 6.00
CA PRO A 719 -7.99 11.40 4.90
C PRO A 719 -8.46 12.78 5.37
N THR A 720 -8.59 13.72 4.43
CA THR A 720 -9.18 15.03 4.71
C THR A 720 -10.64 14.91 5.13
N PHE A 721 -11.10 15.83 5.97
CA PHE A 721 -12.49 15.90 6.42
C PHE A 721 -13.46 15.99 5.23
N VAL A 722 -13.12 16.75 4.19
CA VAL A 722 -13.93 16.88 2.97
C VAL A 722 -14.11 15.53 2.26
N SER A 723 -13.02 14.77 2.10
CA SER A 723 -13.09 13.42 1.51
C SER A 723 -13.96 12.48 2.35
N ALA A 724 -13.80 12.52 3.67
CA ALA A 724 -14.57 11.70 4.58
C ALA A 724 -16.07 12.05 4.57
N LEU A 725 -16.41 13.33 4.47
CA LEU A 725 -17.79 13.79 4.39
C LEU A 725 -18.47 13.36 3.09
N LEU A 726 -17.76 13.40 1.96
CA LEU A 726 -18.25 12.88 0.68
C LEU A 726 -18.48 11.36 0.76
N HIS A 727 -17.57 10.60 1.37
CA HIS A 727 -17.78 9.17 1.59
C HIS A 727 -18.99 8.88 2.48
N TRP A 728 -19.18 9.67 3.54
CA TRP A 728 -20.36 9.56 4.39
C TRP A 728 -21.65 9.86 3.62
N SER A 729 -21.67 10.91 2.78
CA SER A 729 -22.88 11.27 2.03
C SER A 729 -23.30 10.16 1.06
N HIS A 730 -22.36 9.46 0.42
CA HIS A 730 -22.68 8.31 -0.43
C HIS A 730 -23.46 7.21 0.31
N HIS A 731 -23.19 6.98 1.59
CA HIS A 731 -23.95 6.02 2.40
C HIS A 731 -25.30 6.61 2.86
N ALA A 732 -25.35 7.91 3.14
CA ALA A 732 -26.56 8.59 3.58
C ALA A 732 -27.63 8.77 2.48
N HIS A 733 -27.25 8.61 1.21
CA HIS A 733 -28.13 8.60 0.04
C HIS A 733 -28.62 7.20 -0.34
N VAL A 734 -28.08 6.13 0.25
CA VAL A 734 -28.66 4.79 0.09
C VAL A 734 -29.90 4.75 0.99
N PRO A 735 -31.12 4.57 0.45
CA PRO A 735 -32.29 4.40 1.30
C PRO A 735 -32.09 3.18 2.21
N ASP A 736 -32.61 3.25 3.44
CA ASP A 736 -32.58 2.13 4.39
C ASP A 736 -32.95 0.83 3.64
N GLU A 737 -32.25 -0.29 3.90
CA GLU A 737 -32.41 -1.56 3.17
C GLU A 737 -33.86 -2.10 3.08
N GLU A 738 -34.83 -1.48 3.78
CA GLU A 738 -36.25 -1.70 3.59
C GLU A 738 -36.80 -1.19 2.23
N GLU A 739 -36.15 -0.24 1.54
CA GLU A 739 -36.63 0.30 0.26
C GLU A 739 -36.07 -0.42 -0.99
N LEU A 740 -34.95 -1.14 -0.86
CA LEU A 740 -34.37 -1.95 -1.95
C LEU A 740 -34.94 -3.38 -2.02
N ALA A 741 -35.80 -3.75 -1.08
CA ALA A 741 -36.60 -4.99 -1.15
C ALA A 741 -37.85 -4.86 -2.05
N ALA A 742 -38.05 -3.70 -2.69
CA ALA A 742 -39.19 -3.41 -3.55
C ALA A 742 -38.78 -2.69 -4.84
N ASP A 743 -37.99 -3.34 -5.70
CA ASP A 743 -38.18 -3.35 -7.17
C ASP A 743 -37.27 -4.38 -7.87
#